data_AF-A0AAV7JZ93-F1
#
_entry.id   AF-A0AAV7JZ93-F1
#
_cell.length_a   1.000
_cell.length_b   1.000
_cell.length_c   1.000
_cell.angle_alpha   90.00
_cell.angle_beta   90.00
_cell.angle_gamma   90.00
#
_symmetry.space_group_name_H-M   'P 1'
#
loop_
_entity.id
_entity.type
_entity.pdbx_description
1 polymer ?
#
loop_
_entity_poly.entity_id
_entity_poly.type
_entity_poly.pdbx_seq_one_letter_code
_entity_poly.pdbx_strand_id
1 'polypeptide(L)'
;MLSKYPEKLLLLIPIYHVITNYQVTAVSLHEKCRYMENEYWGFPAGVQFYSLENISFDSEELRLAFTLVKYDKFLPYTIAIYTLNEGNAIDMCEYFIQCECPLSALMSALLFRLMVSRSRPNPDISVKKDDKLITEVLRLLSMAFKGKAKFLVDDIYRVNNLTIILALKISTDFNRKQFELCLTLISEANEYCCTESQANTTISSGNISKLFNDFVIKWYEFHIRKQEMSYKDLLFELDFWKNLSSVYSFSQSIEWKDNLFKFLKARLTDSNISKEYLIDILTLQSTDNLMQEIFIGELLSRLATSESKEKIKIIKRIHTNFSKNKQLEKLNIIFSKILLEEENTYNYKENIDSHFVTWNLWDIYFSFLSLENIDQILSKEAIAMLKYAREKFFTFLDTIKDHSIYVGKLKRIVKNKYYFSNLISNFLQLDCKSDDGYKETLKELDLCVKMWEWVEEQKALLLFLYDFTGKFEEINENIDDFLCLTFDGYEIRMICSTGEKLQLSIESYPDIAEIVNFEHFKSLCKICESIQESSVITEVFQHVINDRAIQMDEFDISDFYNHVWLLAWDICILLLENISNESILLSDMSNYFEGTDKCKEIEKELILLDSGCDQFQIKQNKSQKSFKTSAHKIHLYFTLKLRSQAANLICKLKEKLSIETNFEKIEQIINATEKYNNMKLSAMDAEVGDIAKSLGKLSELNLQVIRAVIENIAFIRWVNENMIDLNEVKANVEIPLTACGGNPMETDRITCFSSVCTNFSPLIFGIV
;
A
#
# COMPACT_ATOMS: atom_id res chain seq x y z
N MET A 1 17.38 -0.78 -85.22
CA MET A 1 16.41 -1.88 -85.45
C MET A 1 15.81 -2.35 -84.12
N LEU A 2 16.64 -2.67 -83.12
CA LEU A 2 16.19 -3.20 -81.81
C LEU A 2 15.22 -2.28 -81.03
N SER A 3 15.29 -0.96 -81.18
CA SER A 3 14.34 -0.02 -80.53
C SER A 3 13.02 0.21 -81.29
N LYS A 4 12.90 -0.28 -82.54
CA LYS A 4 11.73 -0.02 -83.40
C LYS A 4 10.70 -1.16 -83.44
N TYR A 5 11.09 -2.38 -83.03
CA TYR A 5 10.23 -3.58 -83.08
C TYR A 5 10.47 -4.48 -81.85
N PRO A 6 10.01 -4.06 -80.66
CA PRO A 6 10.26 -4.77 -79.40
C PRO A 6 9.68 -6.19 -79.35
N GLU A 7 8.53 -6.41 -79.99
CA GLU A 7 7.79 -7.68 -79.96
C GLU A 7 8.53 -8.80 -80.72
N LYS A 8 9.24 -8.44 -81.80
CA LYS A 8 10.09 -9.38 -82.57
C LYS A 8 11.34 -9.82 -81.83
N LEU A 9 11.71 -9.08 -80.78
CA LEU A 9 12.85 -9.37 -79.92
C LEU A 9 12.58 -10.60 -79.04
N LEU A 10 11.32 -10.82 -78.63
CA LEU A 10 10.88 -12.00 -77.88
C LEU A 10 11.12 -13.30 -78.66
N LEU A 11 10.96 -13.28 -79.98
CA LEU A 11 11.17 -14.43 -80.86
C LEU A 11 12.65 -14.79 -81.05
N LEU A 12 13.57 -13.87 -80.72
CA LEU A 12 15.03 -14.08 -80.81
C LEU A 12 15.63 -14.61 -79.50
N ILE A 13 14.88 -14.57 -78.39
CA ILE A 13 15.34 -15.03 -77.07
C ILE A 13 15.67 -16.53 -77.06
N PRO A 14 14.85 -17.45 -77.61
CA PRO A 14 15.19 -18.86 -77.66
C PRO A 14 16.47 -19.12 -78.44
N ILE A 15 16.67 -18.40 -79.55
CA ILE A 15 17.88 -18.49 -80.38
C ILE A 15 19.10 -18.01 -79.59
N TYR A 16 18.96 -16.91 -78.85
CA TYR A 16 20.02 -16.39 -77.99
C TYR A 16 20.37 -17.37 -76.85
N HIS A 17 19.38 -17.98 -76.19
CA HIS A 17 19.60 -18.98 -75.12
C HIS A 17 20.28 -20.25 -75.65
N VAL A 18 19.92 -20.70 -76.85
CA VAL A 18 20.58 -21.82 -77.54
C VAL A 18 22.04 -21.47 -77.88
N ILE A 19 22.32 -20.26 -78.38
CA ILE A 19 23.67 -19.84 -78.78
C ILE A 19 24.58 -19.62 -77.57
N THR A 20 24.06 -19.06 -76.48
CA THR A 20 24.88 -18.70 -75.31
C THR A 20 25.04 -19.83 -74.30
N ASN A 21 24.46 -21.00 -74.56
CA ASN A 21 24.56 -22.18 -73.71
C ASN A 21 24.26 -21.86 -72.23
N TYR A 22 23.26 -20.99 -72.00
CA TYR A 22 22.92 -20.46 -70.68
C TYR A 22 22.24 -21.55 -69.83
N GLN A 23 23.04 -22.42 -69.19
CA GLN A 23 22.56 -23.38 -68.20
C GLN A 23 22.59 -22.75 -66.80
N VAL A 24 21.59 -21.94 -66.50
CA VAL A 24 21.32 -21.54 -65.10
C VAL A 24 20.33 -22.55 -64.53
N THR A 25 20.82 -23.55 -63.81
CA THR A 25 19.94 -24.43 -63.01
C THR A 25 19.24 -23.60 -61.92
N ALA A 26 17.97 -23.92 -61.62
CA ALA A 26 17.16 -23.21 -60.61
C ALA A 26 17.83 -23.14 -59.22
N VAL A 27 18.71 -24.10 -58.89
CA VAL A 27 19.54 -24.09 -57.67
C VAL A 27 20.52 -22.91 -57.64
N SER A 28 21.08 -22.53 -58.80
CA SER A 28 21.96 -21.37 -58.91
C SER A 28 21.22 -20.03 -58.86
N LEU A 29 19.92 -20.00 -59.15
CA LEU A 29 19.06 -18.83 -58.93
C LEU A 29 18.86 -18.57 -57.43
N HIS A 30 18.75 -19.62 -56.62
CA HIS A 30 18.60 -19.51 -55.17
C HIS A 30 19.85 -18.88 -54.50
N GLU A 31 21.06 -19.32 -54.86
CA GLU A 31 22.30 -18.77 -54.30
C GLU A 31 22.66 -17.38 -54.86
N LYS A 32 22.36 -17.10 -56.14
CA LYS A 32 22.71 -15.82 -56.79
C LYS A 32 21.71 -14.69 -56.56
N CYS A 33 20.50 -14.97 -56.07
CA CYS A 33 19.52 -13.95 -55.67
C CYS A 33 19.99 -13.03 -54.52
N ARG A 34 21.10 -13.36 -53.84
CA ARG A 34 21.68 -12.49 -52.79
C ARG A 34 22.51 -11.30 -53.33
N TYR A 35 22.95 -11.29 -54.59
CA TYR A 35 24.01 -10.36 -55.04
C TYR A 35 23.93 -9.78 -56.47
N MET A 36 22.85 -9.94 -57.24
CA MET A 36 22.81 -9.46 -58.64
C MET A 36 21.97 -8.17 -58.83
N GLU A 37 22.57 -7.14 -59.43
CA GLU A 37 21.89 -5.99 -60.04
C GLU A 37 21.08 -6.43 -61.29
N ASN A 38 20.12 -5.58 -61.72
CA ASN A 38 19.05 -5.82 -62.70
C ASN A 38 19.42 -6.47 -64.06
N GLU A 39 20.70 -6.69 -64.36
CA GLU A 39 21.19 -7.10 -65.68
C GLU A 39 21.22 -8.63 -65.93
N TYR A 40 21.01 -9.47 -64.90
CA TYR A 40 21.31 -10.92 -65.00
C TYR A 40 20.11 -11.88 -65.03
N TRP A 41 18.87 -11.38 -65.06
CA TRP A 41 17.68 -12.24 -65.23
C TRP A 41 17.45 -12.56 -66.72
N GLY A 42 18.34 -13.36 -67.31
CA GLY A 42 18.12 -14.03 -68.59
C GLY A 42 18.37 -13.22 -69.87
N PHE A 43 19.12 -12.10 -69.81
CA PHE A 43 19.42 -11.25 -70.98
C PHE A 43 20.89 -11.29 -71.43
N PRO A 44 21.17 -10.95 -72.71
CA PRO A 44 22.49 -10.53 -73.14
C PRO A 44 22.94 -9.28 -72.40
N ALA A 45 24.16 -9.30 -71.86
CA ALA A 45 24.79 -8.12 -71.28
C ALA A 45 24.78 -6.96 -72.29
N GLY A 46 24.22 -5.80 -71.90
CA GLY A 46 24.22 -4.56 -72.71
C GLY A 46 22.87 -4.07 -73.27
N VAL A 47 21.73 -4.67 -72.91
CA VAL A 47 20.39 -4.18 -73.34
C VAL A 47 19.68 -3.46 -72.20
N GLN A 48 19.37 -2.17 -72.37
CA GLN A 48 18.69 -1.34 -71.34
C GLN A 48 17.16 -1.59 -71.28
N PHE A 49 16.67 -1.76 -70.04
CA PHE A 49 15.32 -2.23 -69.67
C PHE A 49 14.15 -1.31 -70.10
N TYR A 50 14.39 0.00 -70.22
CA TYR A 50 13.32 1.01 -70.38
C TYR A 50 12.61 1.03 -71.74
N SER A 51 13.07 0.26 -72.73
CA SER A 51 12.55 0.34 -74.11
C SER A 51 11.42 -0.65 -74.44
N LEU A 52 11.02 -1.50 -73.49
CA LEU A 52 10.12 -2.65 -73.73
C LEU A 52 8.77 -2.59 -72.98
N GLU A 53 8.48 -1.52 -72.23
CA GLU A 53 7.30 -1.44 -71.34
C GLU A 53 5.92 -1.38 -72.05
N ASN A 54 5.85 -1.32 -73.39
CA ASN A 54 4.61 -1.07 -74.16
C ASN A 54 4.27 -2.18 -75.17
N ILE A 55 4.32 -3.45 -74.79
CA ILE A 55 3.88 -4.57 -75.65
C ILE A 55 2.40 -4.90 -75.40
N SER A 56 1.61 -4.95 -76.48
CA SER A 56 0.18 -5.30 -76.45
C SER A 56 -0.03 -6.83 -76.43
N PHE A 57 -0.97 -7.31 -75.61
CA PHE A 57 -1.30 -8.75 -75.51
C PHE A 57 -1.91 -9.34 -76.79
N ASP A 58 -2.46 -8.50 -77.66
CA ASP A 58 -3.03 -8.92 -78.95
C ASP A 58 -1.99 -9.01 -80.08
N SER A 59 -0.70 -8.87 -79.79
CA SER A 59 0.34 -9.11 -80.81
C SER A 59 0.38 -10.60 -81.19
N GLU A 60 0.33 -10.86 -82.49
CA GLU A 60 0.39 -12.21 -83.09
C GLU A 60 1.70 -12.91 -82.69
N GLU A 61 2.75 -12.11 -82.47
CA GLU A 61 4.07 -12.49 -81.98
C GLU A 61 4.06 -13.08 -80.56
N LEU A 62 3.22 -12.58 -79.64
CA LEU A 62 3.10 -13.12 -78.28
C LEU A 62 2.42 -14.49 -78.30
N ARG A 63 1.37 -14.67 -79.11
CA ARG A 63 0.71 -15.97 -79.32
C ARG A 63 1.66 -16.98 -79.95
N LEU A 64 2.51 -16.54 -80.88
CA LEU A 64 3.57 -17.35 -81.47
C LEU A 64 4.63 -17.75 -80.43
N ALA A 65 5.06 -16.81 -79.57
CA ALA A 65 5.99 -17.08 -78.49
C ALA A 65 5.43 -18.11 -77.49
N PHE A 66 4.13 -18.06 -77.18
CA PHE A 66 3.45 -19.06 -76.38
C PHE A 66 3.34 -20.43 -77.04
N THR A 67 3.26 -20.51 -78.37
CA THR A 67 3.29 -21.81 -79.06
C THR A 67 4.69 -22.42 -79.04
N LEU A 68 5.73 -21.58 -78.98
CA LEU A 68 7.14 -21.99 -78.88
C LEU A 68 7.52 -22.49 -77.47
N VAL A 69 6.71 -22.23 -76.44
CA VAL A 69 6.91 -22.72 -75.06
C VAL A 69 7.09 -24.25 -74.98
N LYS A 70 6.44 -25.00 -75.88
CA LYS A 70 6.59 -26.47 -75.94
C LYS A 70 8.01 -26.92 -76.31
N TYR A 71 8.80 -26.04 -76.94
CA TYR A 71 10.13 -26.34 -77.47
C TYR A 71 11.26 -25.75 -76.62
N ASP A 72 10.95 -24.82 -75.72
CA ASP A 72 11.91 -24.23 -74.78
C ASP A 72 11.31 -24.16 -73.36
N LYS A 73 11.90 -24.92 -72.45
CA LYS A 73 11.45 -25.03 -71.05
C LYS A 73 11.65 -23.74 -70.24
N PHE A 74 12.50 -22.82 -70.71
CA PHE A 74 12.79 -21.54 -70.04
C PHE A 74 11.95 -20.38 -70.58
N LEU A 75 11.44 -20.52 -71.80
CA LEU A 75 10.59 -19.51 -72.44
C LEU A 75 9.34 -19.13 -71.62
N PRO A 76 8.66 -20.04 -70.89
CA PRO A 76 7.59 -19.67 -69.95
C PRO A 76 8.03 -18.67 -68.88
N TYR A 77 9.23 -18.83 -68.33
CA TYR A 77 9.75 -17.96 -67.28
C TYR A 77 10.03 -16.57 -67.84
N THR A 78 10.62 -16.49 -69.02
CA THR A 78 10.89 -15.22 -69.70
C THR A 78 9.59 -14.53 -70.11
N ILE A 79 8.63 -15.26 -70.70
CA ILE A 79 7.33 -14.69 -71.07
C ILE A 79 6.56 -14.22 -69.83
N ALA A 80 6.54 -15.00 -68.74
CA ALA A 80 5.86 -14.62 -67.51
C ALA A 80 6.48 -13.36 -66.87
N ILE A 81 7.80 -13.20 -66.91
CA ILE A 81 8.49 -11.98 -66.43
C ILE A 81 8.13 -10.76 -67.29
N TYR A 82 7.95 -10.93 -68.60
CA TYR A 82 7.67 -9.83 -69.54
C TYR A 82 6.21 -9.38 -69.60
N THR A 83 5.27 -10.28 -69.36
CA THR A 83 3.84 -10.05 -69.67
C THR A 83 3.01 -9.59 -68.47
N LEU A 84 3.59 -9.58 -67.27
CA LEU A 84 2.95 -9.07 -66.06
C LEU A 84 2.98 -7.53 -66.02
N ASN A 85 2.25 -6.87 -66.92
CA ASN A 85 1.90 -5.43 -66.84
C ASN A 85 0.41 -5.23 -66.47
N GLU A 86 0.07 -4.03 -65.98
CA GLU A 86 -1.07 -3.71 -65.09
C GLU A 86 -2.50 -4.11 -65.54
N GLY A 87 -2.75 -4.46 -66.80
CA GLY A 87 -4.10 -4.77 -67.29
C GLY A 87 -4.48 -6.25 -67.36
N ASN A 88 -3.53 -7.14 -67.70
CA ASN A 88 -3.87 -8.46 -68.25
C ASN A 88 -3.35 -9.63 -67.39
N ALA A 89 -2.84 -9.35 -66.19
CA ALA A 89 -2.19 -10.36 -65.34
C ALA A 89 -3.15 -11.46 -64.85
N ILE A 90 -4.44 -11.16 -64.66
CA ILE A 90 -5.46 -12.12 -64.20
C ILE A 90 -5.82 -13.08 -65.34
N ASP A 91 -6.17 -12.53 -66.52
CA ASP A 91 -6.46 -13.31 -67.72
C ASP A 91 -5.27 -14.19 -68.12
N MET A 92 -4.05 -13.70 -67.89
CA MET A 92 -2.82 -14.45 -68.09
C MET A 92 -2.61 -15.56 -67.07
N CYS A 93 -2.87 -15.33 -65.78
CA CYS A 93 -2.80 -16.40 -64.79
C CYS A 93 -3.79 -17.52 -65.13
N GLU A 94 -5.01 -17.17 -65.54
CA GLU A 94 -6.01 -18.13 -66.01
C GLU A 94 -5.53 -18.87 -67.27
N TYR A 95 -4.93 -18.17 -68.23
CA TYR A 95 -4.38 -18.75 -69.45
C TYR A 95 -3.17 -19.67 -69.17
N PHE A 96 -2.25 -19.28 -68.28
CA PHE A 96 -1.14 -20.12 -67.83
C PHE A 96 -1.63 -21.40 -67.13
N ILE A 97 -2.71 -21.32 -66.34
CA ILE A 97 -3.36 -22.47 -65.71
C ILE A 97 -4.06 -23.37 -66.75
N GLN A 98 -4.62 -22.79 -67.81
CA GLN A 98 -5.24 -23.50 -68.94
C GLN A 98 -4.20 -24.18 -69.85
N CYS A 99 -3.04 -23.55 -70.07
CA CYS A 99 -1.97 -24.04 -70.94
C CYS A 99 -0.98 -25.01 -70.27
N GLU A 100 -1.27 -25.51 -69.06
CA GLU A 100 -0.44 -26.46 -68.30
C GLU A 100 1.02 -26.00 -68.12
N CYS A 101 1.24 -24.69 -67.97
CA CYS A 101 2.58 -24.18 -67.70
C CYS A 101 3.05 -24.48 -66.27
N PRO A 102 4.38 -24.55 -66.02
CA PRO A 102 4.91 -24.81 -64.69
C PRO A 102 4.47 -23.72 -63.69
N LEU A 103 3.85 -24.12 -62.59
CA LEU A 103 3.33 -23.20 -61.56
C LEU A 103 4.48 -22.42 -60.90
N SER A 104 5.68 -23.02 -60.88
CA SER A 104 6.93 -22.39 -60.42
C SER A 104 7.38 -21.21 -61.28
N ALA A 105 7.05 -21.21 -62.58
CA ALA A 105 7.36 -20.09 -63.48
C ALA A 105 6.49 -18.88 -63.17
N LEU A 106 5.20 -19.11 -62.92
CA LEU A 106 4.26 -18.07 -62.48
C LEU A 106 4.72 -17.44 -61.16
N MET A 107 5.07 -18.28 -60.17
CA MET A 107 5.57 -17.83 -58.87
C MET A 107 6.91 -17.08 -58.95
N SER A 108 7.82 -17.51 -59.82
CA SER A 108 9.10 -16.81 -60.04
C SER A 108 8.88 -15.43 -60.66
N ALA A 109 7.96 -15.31 -61.61
CA ALA A 109 7.63 -14.03 -62.25
C ALA A 109 6.95 -13.06 -61.28
N LEU A 110 6.07 -13.56 -60.40
CA LEU A 110 5.44 -12.78 -59.34
C LEU A 110 6.47 -12.29 -58.31
N LEU A 111 7.35 -13.17 -57.84
CA LEU A 111 8.47 -12.82 -56.96
C LEU A 111 9.33 -11.71 -57.57
N PHE A 112 9.68 -11.87 -58.84
CA PHE A 112 10.46 -10.87 -59.57
C PHE A 112 9.71 -9.54 -59.64
N ARG A 113 8.44 -9.52 -60.06
CA ARG A 113 7.64 -8.29 -60.14
C ARG A 113 7.50 -7.58 -58.80
N LEU A 114 7.29 -8.30 -57.71
CA LEU A 114 7.19 -7.73 -56.36
C LEU A 114 8.53 -7.16 -55.87
N MET A 115 9.66 -7.76 -56.28
CA MET A 115 10.98 -7.18 -56.00
C MET A 115 11.23 -5.91 -56.83
N VAL A 116 10.82 -5.89 -58.11
CA VAL A 116 11.00 -4.74 -58.99
C VAL A 116 10.08 -3.58 -58.64
N SER A 117 8.80 -3.80 -58.36
CA SER A 117 7.84 -2.73 -58.05
C SER A 117 8.24 -1.93 -56.81
N ARG A 118 8.93 -2.58 -55.85
CA ARG A 118 9.43 -1.97 -54.61
C ARG A 118 10.76 -1.23 -54.74
N SER A 119 11.50 -1.44 -55.83
CA SER A 119 12.71 -0.68 -56.14
C SER A 119 12.42 0.67 -56.82
N ARG A 120 11.15 0.98 -57.12
CA ARG A 120 10.74 2.21 -57.80
C ARG A 120 10.57 3.40 -56.83
N PRO A 121 10.84 4.65 -57.27
CA PRO A 121 10.91 5.80 -56.38
C PRO A 121 9.57 6.38 -55.88
N ASN A 122 8.41 5.78 -56.19
CA ASN A 122 7.10 6.36 -55.84
C ASN A 122 6.07 5.28 -55.40
N PRO A 123 5.93 4.98 -54.10
CA PRO A 123 5.24 3.79 -53.61
C PRO A 123 3.71 3.92 -53.40
N ASP A 124 3.14 5.11 -53.18
CA ASP A 124 1.80 5.20 -52.58
C ASP A 124 0.61 4.87 -53.51
N ILE A 125 0.76 4.98 -54.84
CA ILE A 125 -0.31 4.67 -55.82
C ILE A 125 -0.20 3.22 -56.35
N SER A 126 1.00 2.64 -56.35
CA SER A 126 1.24 1.25 -56.77
C SER A 126 0.86 0.23 -55.69
N VAL A 127 1.07 0.55 -54.40
CA VAL A 127 0.85 -0.39 -53.28
C VAL A 127 -0.59 -0.91 -53.18
N LYS A 128 -1.62 -0.05 -53.30
CA LYS A 128 -3.03 -0.50 -53.23
C LYS A 128 -3.48 -1.34 -54.43
N LYS A 129 -2.89 -1.13 -55.60
CA LYS A 129 -3.19 -1.90 -56.82
C LYS A 129 -2.46 -3.25 -56.81
N ASP A 130 -1.22 -3.24 -56.34
CA ASP A 130 -0.43 -4.45 -56.10
C ASP A 130 -1.10 -5.33 -55.03
N ASP A 131 -1.72 -4.77 -54.00
CA ASP A 131 -2.43 -5.54 -52.95
C ASP A 131 -3.58 -6.40 -53.47
N LYS A 132 -4.39 -5.85 -54.39
CA LYS A 132 -5.51 -6.57 -54.99
C LYS A 132 -5.00 -7.66 -55.94
N LEU A 133 -3.95 -7.37 -56.69
CA LEU A 133 -3.27 -8.33 -57.56
C LEU A 133 -2.68 -9.49 -56.75
N ILE A 134 -1.94 -9.20 -55.67
CA ILE A 134 -1.35 -10.20 -54.77
C ILE A 134 -2.44 -11.09 -54.17
N THR A 135 -3.52 -10.51 -53.65
CA THR A 135 -4.62 -11.26 -53.03
C THR A 135 -5.28 -12.21 -54.04
N GLU A 136 -5.54 -11.73 -55.25
CA GLU A 136 -6.21 -12.51 -56.28
C GLU A 136 -5.31 -13.62 -56.85
N VAL A 137 -4.03 -13.34 -57.00
CA VAL A 137 -3.03 -14.33 -57.41
C VAL A 137 -2.86 -15.43 -56.35
N LEU A 138 -2.75 -15.08 -55.07
CA LEU A 138 -2.70 -16.06 -53.98
C LEU A 138 -3.98 -16.92 -53.95
N ARG A 139 -5.14 -16.30 -54.21
CA ARG A 139 -6.42 -17.02 -54.34
C ARG A 139 -6.40 -18.01 -55.51
N LEU A 140 -5.96 -17.57 -56.69
CA LEU A 140 -5.87 -18.41 -57.90
C LEU A 140 -4.86 -19.55 -57.72
N LEU A 141 -3.73 -19.30 -57.05
CA LEU A 141 -2.76 -20.33 -56.71
C LEU A 141 -3.35 -21.37 -55.75
N SER A 142 -4.06 -20.95 -54.68
CA SER A 142 -4.70 -21.90 -53.77
C SER A 142 -5.78 -22.71 -54.49
N MET A 143 -6.53 -22.10 -55.41
CA MET A 143 -7.46 -22.82 -56.28
C MET A 143 -6.76 -23.81 -57.22
N ALA A 144 -5.62 -23.44 -57.80
CA ALA A 144 -4.84 -24.32 -58.67
C ALA A 144 -4.28 -25.53 -57.90
N PHE A 145 -3.80 -25.32 -56.66
CA PHE A 145 -3.37 -26.38 -55.76
C PHE A 145 -4.53 -27.32 -55.34
N LYS A 146 -5.73 -26.77 -55.13
CA LYS A 146 -6.94 -27.57 -54.83
C LYS A 146 -7.48 -28.34 -56.03
N GLY A 147 -7.22 -27.86 -57.26
CA GLY A 147 -7.94 -28.28 -58.46
C GLY A 147 -7.25 -29.27 -59.41
N LYS A 148 -5.95 -29.58 -59.28
CA LYS A 148 -5.25 -30.46 -60.25
C LYS A 148 -4.17 -31.36 -59.62
N ALA A 149 -4.39 -32.68 -59.67
CA ALA A 149 -3.46 -33.75 -59.26
C ALA A 149 -2.42 -34.12 -60.33
N LYS A 150 -1.91 -33.17 -61.12
CA LYS A 150 -1.09 -33.46 -62.33
C LYS A 150 0.15 -32.58 -62.47
N PHE A 151 0.69 -32.05 -61.38
CA PHE A 151 1.94 -31.30 -61.40
C PHE A 151 3.11 -32.20 -60.97
N LEU A 152 4.29 -32.00 -61.57
CA LEU A 152 5.52 -32.69 -61.15
C LEU A 152 5.86 -32.30 -59.71
N VAL A 153 6.23 -33.26 -58.86
CA VAL A 153 6.68 -33.06 -57.48
C VAL A 153 7.76 -31.96 -57.37
N ASP A 154 8.66 -31.91 -58.35
CA ASP A 154 9.70 -30.87 -58.47
C ASP A 154 9.13 -29.45 -58.60
N ASP A 155 7.99 -29.30 -59.26
CA ASP A 155 7.34 -28.02 -59.50
C ASP A 155 6.59 -27.53 -58.25
N ILE A 156 5.96 -28.46 -57.53
CA ILE A 156 5.35 -28.23 -56.21
C ILE A 156 6.41 -27.81 -55.19
N TYR A 157 7.55 -28.51 -55.15
CA TYR A 157 8.66 -28.20 -54.26
C TYR A 157 9.26 -26.81 -54.53
N ARG A 158 9.41 -26.45 -55.81
CA ARG A 158 9.86 -25.10 -56.22
C ARG A 158 8.85 -24.03 -55.82
N VAL A 159 7.56 -24.27 -56.03
CA VAL A 159 6.52 -23.33 -55.60
C VAL A 159 6.52 -23.15 -54.09
N ASN A 160 6.69 -24.23 -53.31
CA ASN A 160 6.75 -24.15 -51.86
C ASN A 160 7.93 -23.29 -51.39
N ASN A 161 9.14 -23.54 -51.92
CA ASN A 161 10.32 -22.72 -51.61
C ASN A 161 10.17 -21.26 -52.05
N LEU A 162 9.60 -21.01 -53.23
CA LEU A 162 9.34 -19.65 -53.71
C LEU A 162 8.28 -18.93 -52.86
N THR A 163 7.26 -19.66 -52.39
CA THR A 163 6.22 -19.13 -51.49
C THR A 163 6.81 -18.77 -50.13
N ILE A 164 7.70 -19.61 -49.59
CA ILE A 164 8.42 -19.34 -48.33
C ILE A 164 9.36 -18.14 -48.50
N ILE A 165 10.07 -18.03 -49.62
CA ILE A 165 10.94 -16.87 -49.90
C ILE A 165 10.11 -15.58 -50.04
N LEU A 166 8.96 -15.66 -50.71
CA LEU A 166 8.04 -14.54 -50.88
C LEU A 166 7.47 -14.12 -49.52
N ALA A 167 7.04 -15.09 -48.72
CA ALA A 167 6.59 -14.88 -47.34
C ALA A 167 7.68 -14.19 -46.52
N LEU A 168 8.91 -14.72 -46.48
CA LEU A 168 10.02 -14.14 -45.70
C LEU A 168 10.47 -12.74 -46.16
N LYS A 169 10.41 -12.43 -47.46
CA LYS A 169 10.82 -11.12 -48.00
C LYS A 169 9.74 -10.05 -47.87
N ILE A 170 8.47 -10.43 -47.78
CA ILE A 170 7.31 -9.53 -47.80
C ILE A 170 6.54 -9.58 -46.46
N SER A 171 7.10 -10.28 -45.45
CA SER A 171 6.45 -10.58 -44.18
C SER A 171 6.02 -9.38 -43.34
N THR A 172 6.55 -8.19 -43.59
CA THR A 172 6.14 -6.99 -42.84
C THR A 172 4.98 -6.25 -43.51
N ASP A 173 4.63 -6.59 -44.76
CA ASP A 173 3.75 -5.74 -45.56
C ASP A 173 2.45 -6.44 -45.97
N PHE A 174 2.33 -7.75 -45.73
CA PHE A 174 1.08 -8.45 -45.97
C PHE A 174 -0.02 -7.94 -45.05
N ASN A 175 -1.18 -7.62 -45.64
CA ASN A 175 -2.41 -7.50 -44.88
C ASN A 175 -2.88 -8.88 -44.39
N ARG A 176 -3.79 -8.90 -43.41
CA ARG A 176 -4.27 -10.15 -42.78
C ARG A 176 -4.77 -11.18 -43.79
N LYS A 177 -5.51 -10.76 -44.82
CA LYS A 177 -6.10 -11.66 -45.81
C LYS A 177 -5.05 -12.30 -46.72
N GLN A 178 -4.05 -11.52 -47.13
CA GLN A 178 -2.89 -12.02 -47.87
C GLN A 178 -2.06 -12.99 -47.00
N PHE A 179 -1.87 -12.67 -45.72
CA PHE A 179 -1.17 -13.53 -44.77
C PHE A 179 -1.90 -14.87 -44.58
N GLU A 180 -3.21 -14.86 -44.32
CA GLU A 180 -4.03 -16.08 -44.18
C GLU A 180 -4.02 -16.94 -45.46
N LEU A 181 -4.11 -16.32 -46.64
CA LEU A 181 -4.01 -17.03 -47.93
C LEU A 181 -2.61 -17.63 -48.15
N CYS A 182 -1.55 -16.91 -47.81
CA CYS A 182 -0.17 -17.41 -47.86
C CYS A 182 0.03 -18.60 -46.91
N LEU A 183 -0.48 -18.55 -45.68
CA LEU A 183 -0.41 -19.65 -44.73
C LEU A 183 -1.12 -20.89 -45.24
N THR A 184 -2.31 -20.69 -45.82
CA THR A 184 -3.12 -21.75 -46.41
C THR A 184 -2.37 -22.42 -47.56
N LEU A 185 -1.76 -21.63 -48.45
CA LEU A 185 -0.93 -22.09 -49.57
C LEU A 185 0.30 -22.89 -49.12
N ILE A 186 1.06 -22.37 -48.14
CA ILE A 186 2.24 -23.06 -47.60
C ILE A 186 1.81 -24.39 -46.96
N SER A 187 0.66 -24.39 -46.29
CA SER A 187 0.13 -25.61 -45.68
C SER A 187 -0.27 -26.65 -46.71
N GLU A 188 -1.04 -26.23 -47.73
CA GLU A 188 -1.48 -27.11 -48.83
C GLU A 188 -0.26 -27.66 -49.59
N ALA A 189 0.75 -26.83 -49.88
CA ALA A 189 1.97 -27.26 -50.55
C ALA A 189 2.79 -28.27 -49.71
N ASN A 190 2.86 -28.08 -48.39
CA ASN A 190 3.54 -29.02 -47.49
C ASN A 190 2.80 -30.36 -47.39
N GLU A 191 1.47 -30.35 -47.30
CA GLU A 191 0.66 -31.58 -47.24
C GLU A 191 0.85 -32.44 -48.50
N TYR A 192 0.89 -31.82 -49.68
CA TYR A 192 1.21 -32.51 -50.93
C TYR A 192 2.66 -33.03 -50.98
N CYS A 193 3.66 -32.24 -50.55
CA CYS A 193 5.06 -32.71 -50.50
C CYS A 193 5.27 -33.90 -49.55
N CYS A 194 4.51 -33.97 -48.46
CA CYS A 194 4.59 -35.04 -47.47
C CYS A 194 3.95 -36.36 -47.94
N THR A 195 3.02 -36.32 -48.90
CA THR A 195 2.29 -37.51 -49.37
C THR A 195 2.97 -38.25 -50.53
N GLU A 196 3.81 -37.59 -51.35
CA GLU A 196 4.40 -38.19 -52.56
C GLU A 196 5.93 -38.37 -52.59
N SER A 197 6.73 -37.94 -51.60
CA SER A 197 8.20 -38.05 -51.70
C SER A 197 8.80 -39.38 -51.17
N GLN A 198 8.96 -40.35 -52.07
CA GLN A 198 10.25 -41.06 -52.17
C GLN A 198 11.16 -40.27 -53.12
N ALA A 199 12.33 -39.87 -52.60
CA ALA A 199 13.57 -39.47 -53.32
C ALA A 199 14.05 -38.01 -53.11
N ASN A 200 15.15 -37.91 -52.36
CA ASN A 200 16.34 -37.09 -52.61
C ASN A 200 16.16 -35.61 -53.04
N THR A 201 15.76 -34.73 -52.13
CA THR A 201 16.22 -33.33 -52.13
C THR A 201 16.52 -32.83 -50.72
N THR A 202 17.57 -32.01 -50.60
CA THR A 202 18.46 -31.79 -49.44
C THR A 202 17.97 -30.79 -48.37
N ILE A 203 16.68 -30.44 -48.33
CA ILE A 203 16.14 -29.58 -47.27
C ILE A 203 15.08 -30.39 -46.51
N SER A 204 15.45 -30.85 -45.31
CA SER A 204 14.54 -31.56 -44.41
C SER A 204 13.35 -30.67 -44.05
N SER A 205 12.17 -31.27 -43.93
CA SER A 205 10.92 -30.63 -43.48
C SER A 205 11.08 -29.77 -42.21
N GLY A 206 12.07 -30.06 -41.36
CA GLY A 206 12.43 -29.27 -40.18
C GLY A 206 12.92 -27.85 -40.47
N ASN A 207 13.66 -27.61 -41.56
CA ASN A 207 14.13 -26.25 -41.92
C ASN A 207 12.98 -25.37 -42.43
N ILE A 208 12.01 -25.97 -43.11
CA ILE A 208 10.81 -25.27 -43.61
C ILE A 208 9.92 -24.86 -42.43
N SER A 209 9.72 -25.74 -41.44
CA SER A 209 8.97 -25.41 -40.22
C SER A 209 9.60 -24.24 -39.45
N LYS A 210 10.93 -24.23 -39.30
CA LYS A 210 11.62 -23.13 -38.61
C LYS A 210 11.49 -21.78 -39.34
N LEU A 211 11.67 -21.77 -40.65
CA LEU A 211 11.49 -20.56 -41.47
C LEU A 211 10.05 -20.05 -41.44
N PHE A 212 9.09 -20.98 -41.41
CA PHE A 212 7.68 -20.66 -41.26
C PHE A 212 7.37 -20.03 -39.88
N ASN A 213 7.96 -20.57 -38.81
CA ASN A 213 7.84 -19.99 -37.46
C ASN A 213 8.40 -18.57 -37.43
N ASP A 214 9.60 -18.36 -37.97
CA ASP A 214 10.24 -17.04 -38.02
C ASP A 214 9.39 -16.04 -38.83
N PHE A 215 8.74 -16.49 -39.90
CA PHE A 215 7.82 -15.67 -40.70
C PHE A 215 6.60 -15.22 -39.90
N VAL A 216 5.90 -16.14 -39.24
CA VAL A 216 4.71 -15.82 -38.43
C VAL A 216 5.06 -14.92 -37.25
N ILE A 217 6.19 -15.17 -36.58
CA ILE A 217 6.68 -14.34 -35.48
C ILE A 217 6.98 -12.92 -35.97
N LYS A 218 7.72 -12.76 -37.07
CA LYS A 218 8.06 -11.43 -37.60
C LYS A 218 6.84 -10.64 -38.04
N TRP A 219 5.87 -11.28 -38.69
CA TRP A 219 4.62 -10.64 -39.08
C TRP A 219 3.83 -10.18 -37.83
N TYR A 220 3.72 -11.05 -36.82
CA TYR A 220 3.05 -10.75 -35.56
C TYR A 220 3.70 -9.58 -34.80
N GLU A 221 5.03 -9.60 -34.67
CA GLU A 221 5.77 -8.52 -33.99
C GLU A 221 5.62 -7.17 -34.67
N PHE A 222 5.50 -7.16 -36.00
CA PHE A 222 5.36 -5.93 -36.77
C PHE A 222 3.93 -5.36 -36.73
N HIS A 223 2.92 -6.20 -36.92
CA HIS A 223 1.52 -5.75 -37.08
C HIS A 223 0.71 -5.71 -35.79
N ILE A 224 0.97 -6.62 -34.84
CA ILE A 224 0.11 -6.81 -33.66
C ILE A 224 0.78 -6.31 -32.37
N ARG A 225 2.08 -6.57 -32.17
CA ARG A 225 2.77 -6.26 -30.90
C ARG A 225 2.81 -4.76 -30.54
N LYS A 226 2.72 -3.87 -31.53
CA LYS A 226 2.85 -2.40 -31.34
C LYS A 226 1.55 -1.64 -31.04
N GLN A 227 0.39 -2.30 -31.01
CA GLN A 227 -0.89 -1.63 -30.78
C GLN A 227 -1.36 -1.73 -29.32
N GLU A 228 -1.93 -0.64 -28.77
CA GLU A 228 -2.68 -0.65 -27.51
C GLU A 228 -3.99 -1.43 -27.72
N MET A 229 -4.32 -2.35 -26.81
CA MET A 229 -5.42 -3.28 -27.03
C MET A 229 -6.77 -2.75 -26.54
N SER A 230 -7.70 -2.51 -27.47
CA SER A 230 -9.13 -2.43 -27.16
C SER A 230 -9.76 -3.83 -27.11
N TYR A 231 -10.94 -3.96 -26.49
CA TYR A 231 -11.70 -5.22 -26.48
C TYR A 231 -11.98 -5.76 -27.90
N LYS A 232 -12.17 -4.87 -28.89
CA LYS A 232 -12.40 -5.26 -30.28
C LYS A 232 -11.13 -5.83 -30.93
N ASP A 233 -9.97 -5.27 -30.61
CA ASP A 233 -8.69 -5.74 -31.13
C ASP A 233 -8.33 -7.11 -30.53
N LEU A 234 -8.67 -7.33 -29.26
CA LEU A 234 -8.48 -8.62 -28.58
C LEU A 234 -9.37 -9.74 -29.18
N LEU A 235 -10.64 -9.45 -29.49
CA LEU A 235 -11.51 -10.38 -30.23
C LEU A 235 -10.99 -10.64 -31.64
N PHE A 236 -10.49 -9.60 -32.32
CA PHE A 236 -9.92 -9.69 -33.66
C PHE A 236 -8.64 -10.54 -33.69
N GLU A 237 -7.80 -10.42 -32.65
CA GLU A 237 -6.58 -11.21 -32.45
C GLU A 237 -6.90 -12.68 -32.12
N LEU A 238 -7.95 -12.94 -31.33
CA LEU A 238 -8.42 -14.30 -31.03
C LEU A 238 -8.84 -15.08 -32.28
N ASP A 239 -9.58 -14.43 -33.19
CA ASP A 239 -9.93 -15.05 -34.48
C ASP A 239 -8.68 -15.36 -35.31
N PHE A 240 -7.65 -14.52 -35.24
CA PHE A 240 -6.38 -14.75 -35.90
C PHE A 240 -5.63 -15.95 -35.31
N TRP A 241 -5.52 -16.03 -33.99
CA TRP A 241 -4.90 -17.16 -33.28
C TRP A 241 -5.65 -18.48 -33.55
N LYS A 242 -6.97 -18.43 -33.61
CA LYS A 242 -7.81 -19.59 -33.97
C LYS A 242 -7.58 -20.06 -35.41
N ASN A 243 -7.48 -19.12 -36.35
CA ASN A 243 -7.19 -19.47 -37.74
C ASN A 243 -5.79 -20.11 -37.86
N LEU A 244 -4.79 -19.56 -37.16
CA LEU A 244 -3.44 -20.12 -37.09
C LEU A 244 -3.39 -21.53 -36.48
N SER A 245 -4.14 -21.80 -35.42
CA SER A 245 -4.17 -23.13 -34.79
C SER A 245 -4.84 -24.19 -35.67
N SER A 246 -5.72 -23.78 -36.59
CA SER A 246 -6.45 -24.66 -37.51
C SER A 246 -5.70 -25.03 -38.80
N VAL A 247 -4.53 -24.43 -39.09
CA VAL A 247 -3.74 -24.73 -40.30
C VAL A 247 -3.12 -26.14 -40.19
N TYR A 248 -3.59 -27.06 -41.04
CA TYR A 248 -3.54 -28.50 -40.82
C TYR A 248 -2.15 -29.16 -40.95
N SER A 249 -1.26 -28.69 -41.85
CA SER A 249 0.01 -29.39 -42.17
C SER A 249 1.11 -29.31 -41.09
N PHE A 250 1.03 -28.36 -40.16
CA PHE A 250 1.97 -28.22 -39.03
C PHE A 250 1.35 -28.58 -37.67
N SER A 251 0.06 -28.92 -37.66
CA SER A 251 -0.73 -29.21 -36.45
C SER A 251 -0.26 -30.43 -35.65
N GLN A 252 0.55 -31.31 -36.28
CA GLN A 252 1.20 -32.46 -35.64
C GLN A 252 2.57 -32.14 -35.02
N SER A 253 3.17 -30.97 -35.32
CA SER A 253 4.42 -30.57 -34.67
C SER A 253 4.13 -29.93 -33.31
N ILE A 254 4.53 -30.62 -32.24
CA ILE A 254 4.40 -30.15 -30.85
C ILE A 254 5.10 -28.80 -30.67
N GLU A 255 6.23 -28.61 -31.36
CA GLU A 255 7.07 -27.41 -31.29
C GLU A 255 6.39 -26.14 -31.85
N TRP A 256 5.52 -26.26 -32.86
CA TRP A 256 4.75 -25.13 -33.41
C TRP A 256 3.73 -24.61 -32.41
N LYS A 257 2.95 -25.53 -31.83
CA LYS A 257 1.94 -25.21 -30.82
C LYS A 257 2.59 -24.57 -29.59
N ASP A 258 3.64 -25.19 -29.05
CA ASP A 258 4.34 -24.69 -27.85
C ASP A 258 4.94 -23.30 -28.05
N ASN A 259 5.51 -23.02 -29.23
CA ASN A 259 6.08 -21.70 -29.51
C ASN A 259 4.99 -20.63 -29.67
N LEU A 260 3.92 -20.90 -30.43
CA LEU A 260 2.78 -19.98 -30.54
C LEU A 260 2.16 -19.66 -29.16
N PHE A 261 2.01 -20.68 -28.31
CA PHE A 261 1.45 -20.51 -26.97
C PHE A 261 2.37 -19.75 -26.02
N LYS A 262 3.69 -19.93 -26.09
CA LYS A 262 4.65 -19.11 -25.35
C LYS A 262 4.54 -17.63 -25.72
N PHE A 263 4.39 -17.32 -27.01
CA PHE A 263 4.20 -15.94 -27.47
C PHE A 263 2.88 -15.34 -27.01
N LEU A 264 1.77 -16.08 -27.11
CA LEU A 264 0.49 -15.63 -26.59
C LEU A 264 0.55 -15.36 -25.08
N LYS A 265 1.17 -16.27 -24.31
CA LYS A 265 1.34 -16.11 -22.86
C LYS A 265 2.16 -14.85 -22.54
N ALA A 266 3.29 -14.64 -23.21
CA ALA A 266 4.13 -13.45 -23.02
C ALA A 266 3.38 -12.16 -23.40
N ARG A 267 2.56 -12.19 -24.46
CA ARG A 267 1.73 -11.04 -24.85
C ARG A 267 0.66 -10.73 -23.81
N LEU A 268 -0.01 -11.76 -23.30
CA LEU A 268 -1.03 -11.61 -22.27
C LEU A 268 -0.40 -11.05 -20.99
N THR A 269 0.78 -11.51 -20.56
CA THR A 269 1.47 -10.96 -19.39
C THR A 269 1.94 -9.51 -19.57
N ASP A 270 2.40 -9.13 -20.76
CA ASP A 270 2.94 -7.79 -21.04
C ASP A 270 1.84 -6.72 -21.24
N SER A 271 0.58 -7.14 -21.43
CA SER A 271 -0.50 -6.24 -21.85
C SER A 271 -1.42 -5.79 -20.70
N ASN A 272 -1.81 -4.52 -20.73
CA ASN A 272 -2.73 -3.89 -19.78
C ASN A 272 -4.22 -4.29 -20.03
N ILE A 273 -4.48 -5.56 -20.34
CA ILE A 273 -5.84 -6.06 -20.57
C ILE A 273 -6.64 -6.02 -19.27
N SER A 274 -7.84 -5.44 -19.33
CA SER A 274 -8.77 -5.50 -18.21
C SER A 274 -9.16 -6.95 -17.88
N LYS A 275 -9.17 -7.30 -16.60
CA LYS A 275 -9.65 -8.61 -16.09
C LYS A 275 -11.07 -8.91 -16.57
N GLU A 276 -11.89 -7.88 -16.80
CA GLU A 276 -13.25 -8.02 -17.32
C GLU A 276 -13.29 -8.56 -18.75
N TYR A 277 -12.34 -8.14 -19.61
CA TYR A 277 -12.24 -8.62 -20.98
C TYR A 277 -11.81 -10.09 -21.05
N LEU A 278 -10.93 -10.53 -20.14
CA LEU A 278 -10.52 -11.94 -20.03
C LEU A 278 -11.72 -12.83 -19.67
N ILE A 279 -12.59 -12.38 -18.76
CA ILE A 279 -13.82 -13.11 -18.40
C ILE A 279 -14.76 -13.20 -19.59
N ASP A 280 -15.03 -12.08 -20.27
CA ASP A 280 -15.97 -12.05 -21.38
C ASP A 280 -15.47 -12.96 -22.53
N ILE A 281 -14.15 -13.02 -22.78
CA ILE A 281 -13.54 -13.93 -23.76
C ILE A 281 -13.67 -15.40 -23.38
N LEU A 282 -13.41 -15.75 -22.12
CA LEU A 282 -13.51 -17.13 -21.64
C LEU A 282 -14.94 -17.69 -21.74
N THR A 283 -15.94 -16.81 -21.77
CA THR A 283 -17.35 -17.20 -21.93
C THR A 283 -17.75 -17.54 -23.38
N LEU A 284 -16.96 -17.13 -24.38
CA LEU A 284 -17.20 -17.44 -25.79
C LEU A 284 -16.92 -18.94 -26.04
N GLN A 285 -17.89 -19.66 -26.64
CA GLN A 285 -17.85 -21.12 -26.86
C GLN A 285 -16.79 -21.59 -27.88
N SER A 286 -16.03 -20.69 -28.51
CA SER A 286 -15.34 -20.94 -29.78
C SER A 286 -13.82 -21.07 -29.69
N THR A 287 -13.24 -21.16 -28.48
CA THR A 287 -11.79 -21.20 -28.23
C THR A 287 -11.30 -22.64 -27.96
N ASP A 288 -10.13 -22.98 -28.52
CA ASP A 288 -9.45 -24.27 -28.35
C ASP A 288 -9.08 -24.52 -26.87
N ASN A 289 -9.08 -25.78 -26.40
CA ASN A 289 -8.92 -26.14 -24.97
C ASN A 289 -7.60 -25.58 -24.37
N LEU A 290 -6.52 -25.63 -25.14
CA LEU A 290 -5.20 -25.11 -24.74
C LEU A 290 -5.16 -23.58 -24.63
N MET A 291 -5.88 -22.86 -25.50
CA MET A 291 -6.00 -21.40 -25.41
C MET A 291 -6.72 -21.01 -24.11
N GLN A 292 -7.78 -21.74 -23.77
CA GLN A 292 -8.54 -21.52 -22.54
C GLN A 292 -7.67 -21.69 -21.29
N GLU A 293 -6.77 -22.69 -21.25
CA GLU A 293 -5.85 -22.87 -20.12
C GLU A 293 -4.91 -21.68 -19.92
N ILE A 294 -4.42 -21.06 -21.00
CA ILE A 294 -3.56 -19.88 -20.95
C ILE A 294 -4.34 -18.67 -20.41
N PHE A 295 -5.55 -18.44 -20.91
CA PHE A 295 -6.42 -17.36 -20.43
C PHE A 295 -6.82 -17.56 -18.96
N ILE A 296 -7.10 -18.80 -18.54
CA ILE A 296 -7.37 -19.14 -17.13
C ILE A 296 -6.13 -18.87 -16.28
N GLY A 297 -4.94 -19.32 -16.71
CA GLY A 297 -3.69 -19.09 -15.99
C GLY A 297 -3.36 -17.61 -15.79
N GLU A 298 -3.60 -16.78 -16.81
CA GLU A 298 -3.39 -15.33 -16.71
C GLU A 298 -4.46 -14.63 -15.87
N LEU A 299 -5.71 -15.10 -15.92
CA LEU A 299 -6.76 -14.60 -15.04
C LEU A 299 -6.41 -14.87 -13.56
N LEU A 300 -5.87 -16.06 -13.26
CA LEU A 300 -5.43 -16.45 -11.92
C LEU A 300 -4.22 -15.63 -11.46
N SER A 301 -3.21 -15.41 -12.31
CA SER A 301 -2.04 -14.57 -11.96
C SER A 301 -2.43 -13.13 -11.61
N ARG A 302 -3.39 -12.55 -12.34
CA ARG A 302 -3.92 -11.20 -12.09
C ARG A 302 -4.86 -11.13 -10.90
N LEU A 303 -5.54 -12.22 -10.59
CA LEU A 303 -6.36 -12.35 -9.37
C LEU A 303 -5.49 -12.50 -8.12
N ALA A 304 -4.31 -13.13 -8.21
CA ALA A 304 -3.39 -13.22 -7.08
C ALA A 304 -2.96 -11.82 -6.60
N THR A 305 -2.68 -10.90 -7.52
CA THR A 305 -2.14 -9.56 -7.25
C THR A 305 -3.20 -8.47 -6.98
N SER A 306 -4.49 -8.77 -7.11
CA SER A 306 -5.56 -7.77 -6.98
C SER A 306 -6.05 -7.54 -5.55
N GLU A 307 -6.58 -6.35 -5.26
CA GLU A 307 -7.22 -6.05 -3.97
C GLU A 307 -8.44 -6.94 -3.70
N SER A 308 -8.68 -7.23 -2.42
CA SER A 308 -9.71 -8.18 -1.98
C SER A 308 -11.14 -7.81 -2.44
N LYS A 309 -11.48 -6.52 -2.52
CA LYS A 309 -12.77 -6.04 -3.03
C LYS A 309 -12.95 -6.28 -4.53
N GLU A 310 -11.87 -6.13 -5.30
CA GLU A 310 -11.86 -6.38 -6.74
C GLU A 310 -11.96 -7.89 -7.03
N LYS A 311 -11.26 -8.73 -6.26
CA LYS A 311 -11.39 -10.21 -6.30
C LYS A 311 -12.84 -10.66 -6.15
N ILE A 312 -13.57 -10.14 -5.15
CA ILE A 312 -15.01 -10.47 -4.94
C ILE A 312 -15.84 -10.09 -6.16
N LYS A 313 -15.68 -8.87 -6.69
CA LYS A 313 -16.48 -8.37 -7.82
C LYS A 313 -16.28 -9.24 -9.05
N ILE A 314 -15.04 -9.63 -9.32
CA ILE A 314 -14.63 -10.47 -10.43
C ILE A 314 -15.18 -11.89 -10.26
N ILE A 315 -15.04 -12.49 -9.07
CA ILE A 315 -15.55 -13.83 -8.77
C ILE A 315 -17.08 -13.91 -8.88
N LYS A 316 -17.82 -12.92 -8.36
CA LYS A 316 -19.28 -12.86 -8.52
C LYS A 316 -19.70 -12.75 -9.99
N ARG A 317 -18.94 -12.02 -10.81
CA ARG A 317 -19.17 -11.90 -12.26
C ARG A 317 -18.85 -13.19 -13.00
N ILE A 318 -17.76 -13.89 -12.65
CA ILE A 318 -17.43 -15.23 -13.15
C ILE A 318 -18.59 -16.17 -12.86
N HIS A 319 -19.00 -16.30 -11.60
CA HIS A 319 -20.14 -17.15 -11.23
C HIS A 319 -21.39 -16.81 -12.05
N THR A 320 -21.75 -15.53 -12.17
CA THR A 320 -22.94 -15.10 -12.92
C THR A 320 -22.88 -15.43 -14.40
N ASN A 321 -21.73 -15.22 -15.06
CA ASN A 321 -21.58 -15.39 -16.50
C ASN A 321 -21.49 -16.87 -16.90
N PHE A 322 -20.72 -17.68 -16.18
CA PHE A 322 -20.56 -19.10 -16.52
C PHE A 322 -21.78 -19.94 -16.13
N SER A 323 -22.48 -19.58 -15.05
CA SER A 323 -23.77 -20.22 -14.68
C SER A 323 -24.86 -19.94 -15.74
N LYS A 324 -24.92 -18.72 -16.29
CA LYS A 324 -25.84 -18.39 -17.41
C LYS A 324 -25.54 -19.18 -18.68
N ASN A 325 -24.27 -19.46 -18.96
CA ASN A 325 -23.83 -20.14 -20.18
C ASN A 325 -23.71 -21.68 -20.06
N LYS A 326 -24.14 -22.28 -18.93
CA LYS A 326 -24.04 -23.72 -18.64
C LYS A 326 -22.61 -24.29 -18.78
N GLN A 327 -21.58 -23.46 -18.55
CA GLN A 327 -20.16 -23.85 -18.67
C GLN A 327 -19.60 -24.22 -17.28
N LEU A 328 -20.21 -25.19 -16.61
CA LEU A 328 -19.91 -25.54 -15.21
C LEU A 328 -18.51 -26.16 -15.04
N GLU A 329 -18.02 -26.91 -16.02
CA GLU A 329 -16.65 -27.47 -16.01
C GLU A 329 -15.56 -26.39 -15.93
N LYS A 330 -15.79 -25.21 -16.50
CA LYS A 330 -14.85 -24.08 -16.43
C LYS A 330 -14.85 -23.41 -15.06
N LEU A 331 -16.01 -23.36 -14.40
CA LEU A 331 -16.10 -22.91 -13.00
C LEU A 331 -15.32 -23.86 -12.09
N ASN A 332 -15.37 -25.17 -12.37
CA ASN A 332 -14.60 -26.18 -11.66
C ASN A 332 -13.10 -25.91 -11.64
N ILE A 333 -12.52 -25.67 -12.82
CA ILE A 333 -11.08 -25.43 -12.94
C ILE A 333 -10.67 -24.14 -12.23
N ILE A 334 -11.44 -23.06 -12.39
CA ILE A 334 -11.10 -21.74 -11.84
C ILE A 334 -11.26 -21.71 -10.32
N PHE A 335 -12.43 -22.14 -9.80
CA PHE A 335 -12.69 -22.09 -8.36
C PHE A 335 -11.89 -23.12 -7.57
N SER A 336 -11.65 -24.31 -8.13
CA SER A 336 -10.78 -25.29 -7.48
C SER A 336 -9.34 -24.77 -7.40
N LYS A 337 -8.81 -24.16 -8.46
CA LYS A 337 -7.44 -23.62 -8.44
C LYS A 337 -7.29 -22.45 -7.46
N ILE A 338 -8.26 -21.52 -7.42
CA ILE A 338 -8.23 -20.41 -6.44
C ILE A 338 -8.22 -20.94 -5.01
N LEU A 339 -9.05 -21.95 -4.71
CA LEU A 339 -9.13 -22.51 -3.37
C LEU A 339 -7.85 -23.30 -3.00
N LEU A 340 -7.31 -24.09 -3.93
CA LEU A 340 -6.12 -24.92 -3.71
C LEU A 340 -4.80 -24.12 -3.72
N GLU A 341 -4.71 -23.03 -4.47
CA GLU A 341 -3.56 -22.11 -4.42
C GLU A 341 -3.46 -21.44 -3.04
N GLU A 342 -4.60 -21.02 -2.47
CA GLU A 342 -4.66 -20.46 -1.11
C GLU A 342 -4.34 -21.50 -0.02
N GLU A 343 -4.61 -22.80 -0.26
CA GLU A 343 -4.19 -23.87 0.65
C GLU A 343 -2.66 -23.96 0.76
N ASN A 344 -1.99 -23.87 -0.39
CA ASN A 344 -0.54 -24.05 -0.52
C ASN A 344 0.26 -22.83 -0.04
N THR A 345 -0.27 -21.62 -0.15
CA THR A 345 0.42 -20.39 0.28
C THR A 345 0.40 -20.18 1.79
N TYR A 346 -0.64 -20.60 2.51
CA TYR A 346 -0.86 -20.18 3.90
C TYR A 346 -0.74 -21.29 4.96
N ASN A 347 -0.22 -22.47 4.60
CA ASN A 347 -0.21 -23.66 5.46
C ASN A 347 -1.57 -23.83 6.15
N TYR A 348 -2.59 -23.92 5.32
CA TYR A 348 -4.00 -23.80 5.66
C TYR A 348 -4.46 -24.64 6.86
N LYS A 349 -3.83 -25.79 7.09
CA LYS A 349 -4.18 -26.69 8.19
C LYS A 349 -3.82 -26.16 9.58
N GLU A 350 -2.82 -25.28 9.71
CA GLU A 350 -2.38 -24.74 11.00
C GLU A 350 -3.04 -23.41 11.37
N ASN A 351 -3.46 -22.59 10.38
CA ASN A 351 -3.91 -21.20 10.61
C ASN A 351 -5.28 -20.85 10.00
N ILE A 352 -6.12 -21.85 9.70
CA ILE A 352 -7.44 -21.67 9.06
C ILE A 352 -8.33 -20.62 9.75
N ASP A 353 -8.28 -20.53 11.08
CA ASP A 353 -9.05 -19.58 11.88
C ASP A 353 -8.76 -18.13 11.51
N SER A 354 -7.49 -17.81 11.29
CA SER A 354 -7.08 -16.47 10.86
C SER A 354 -7.59 -16.16 9.46
N HIS A 355 -7.62 -17.18 8.60
CA HIS A 355 -8.08 -17.08 7.23
C HIS A 355 -9.60 -16.84 7.13
N PHE A 356 -10.40 -17.34 8.09
CA PHE A 356 -11.84 -17.02 8.13
C PHE A 356 -12.11 -15.53 8.32
N VAL A 357 -11.22 -14.82 9.02
CA VAL A 357 -11.37 -13.40 9.34
C VAL A 357 -10.78 -12.50 8.24
N THR A 358 -9.76 -12.98 7.51
CA THR A 358 -9.02 -12.17 6.53
C THR A 358 -9.41 -12.43 5.07
N TRP A 359 -9.82 -13.66 4.74
CA TRP A 359 -10.17 -14.03 3.37
C TRP A 359 -11.65 -13.85 3.11
N ASN A 360 -11.97 -12.95 2.19
CA ASN A 360 -13.31 -12.44 1.99
C ASN A 360 -14.20 -13.26 1.05
N LEU A 361 -13.71 -14.43 0.62
CA LEU A 361 -14.37 -15.30 -0.34
C LEU A 361 -15.12 -16.47 0.31
N TRP A 362 -14.96 -16.69 1.61
CA TRP A 362 -15.62 -17.79 2.32
C TRP A 362 -17.14 -17.78 2.17
N ASP A 363 -17.75 -16.60 2.19
CA ASP A 363 -19.19 -16.43 1.96
C ASP A 363 -19.65 -17.07 0.64
N ILE A 364 -18.89 -16.84 -0.43
CA ILE A 364 -19.18 -17.37 -1.77
C ILE A 364 -18.96 -18.89 -1.79
N TYR A 365 -17.85 -19.37 -1.25
CA TYR A 365 -17.53 -20.80 -1.25
C TYR A 365 -18.47 -21.63 -0.37
N PHE A 366 -18.87 -21.12 0.79
CA PHE A 366 -19.86 -21.79 1.63
C PHE A 366 -21.25 -21.80 0.97
N SER A 367 -21.61 -20.78 0.18
CA SER A 367 -22.84 -20.82 -0.61
C SER A 367 -22.86 -21.98 -1.62
N PHE A 368 -21.71 -22.39 -2.17
CA PHE A 368 -21.62 -23.52 -3.08
C PHE A 368 -21.98 -24.85 -2.42
N LEU A 369 -21.74 -25.02 -1.11
CA LEU A 369 -22.09 -26.24 -0.37
C LEU A 369 -23.59 -26.55 -0.37
N SER A 370 -24.43 -25.56 -0.64
CA SER A 370 -25.89 -25.72 -0.74
C SER A 370 -26.39 -26.13 -2.13
N LEU A 371 -25.52 -26.14 -3.15
CA LEU A 371 -25.88 -26.46 -4.54
C LEU A 371 -25.86 -27.97 -4.80
N GLU A 372 -26.92 -28.50 -5.40
CA GLU A 372 -27.03 -29.92 -5.79
C GLU A 372 -25.97 -30.35 -6.84
N ASN A 373 -25.42 -29.39 -7.60
CA ASN A 373 -24.44 -29.63 -8.67
C ASN A 373 -22.99 -29.32 -8.27
N ILE A 374 -22.64 -29.40 -6.98
CA ILE A 374 -21.31 -28.99 -6.50
C ILE A 374 -20.16 -29.77 -7.15
N ASP A 375 -20.39 -31.06 -7.46
CA ASP A 375 -19.42 -31.93 -8.12
C ASP A 375 -19.11 -31.50 -9.57
N GLN A 376 -19.98 -30.68 -10.16
CA GLN A 376 -19.76 -30.06 -11.47
C GLN A 376 -19.04 -28.70 -11.35
N ILE A 377 -19.05 -28.06 -10.18
CA ILE A 377 -18.53 -26.71 -9.91
C ILE A 377 -17.18 -26.73 -9.19
N LEU A 378 -16.82 -27.82 -8.51
CA LEU A 378 -15.57 -27.96 -7.78
C LEU A 378 -15.00 -29.37 -7.93
N SER A 379 -13.68 -29.48 -7.85
CA SER A 379 -12.98 -30.76 -7.87
C SER A 379 -13.20 -31.50 -6.56
N LYS A 380 -13.02 -32.82 -6.56
CA LYS A 380 -13.18 -33.64 -5.34
C LYS A 380 -12.25 -33.19 -4.20
N GLU A 381 -11.04 -32.74 -4.54
CA GLU A 381 -10.06 -32.18 -3.61
C GLU A 381 -10.54 -30.85 -3.01
N ALA A 382 -11.02 -29.92 -3.85
CA ALA A 382 -11.58 -28.65 -3.40
C ALA A 382 -12.83 -28.84 -2.52
N ILE A 383 -13.71 -29.80 -2.86
CA ILE A 383 -14.88 -30.15 -2.04
C ILE A 383 -14.47 -30.70 -0.68
N ALA A 384 -13.45 -31.56 -0.64
CA ALA A 384 -12.91 -32.07 0.62
C ALA A 384 -12.35 -30.94 1.50
N MET A 385 -11.62 -29.99 0.90
CA MET A 385 -11.12 -28.81 1.59
C MET A 385 -12.26 -27.92 2.12
N LEU A 386 -13.31 -27.66 1.33
CA LEU A 386 -14.46 -26.88 1.81
C LEU A 386 -15.21 -27.57 2.95
N LYS A 387 -15.35 -28.90 2.91
CA LYS A 387 -15.95 -29.65 4.01
C LYS A 387 -15.12 -29.55 5.29
N TYR A 388 -13.79 -29.67 5.18
CA TYR A 388 -12.88 -29.45 6.30
C TYR A 388 -12.98 -28.00 6.83
N ALA A 389 -13.04 -27.01 5.93
CA ALA A 389 -13.22 -25.61 6.29
C ALA A 389 -14.51 -25.38 7.08
N ARG A 390 -15.59 -26.00 6.63
CA ARG A 390 -16.90 -25.93 7.27
C ARG A 390 -16.87 -26.50 8.68
N GLU A 391 -16.32 -27.70 8.85
CA GLU A 391 -16.18 -28.33 10.17
C GLU A 391 -15.34 -27.46 11.12
N LYS A 392 -14.21 -26.93 10.63
CA LYS A 392 -13.37 -26.03 11.41
C LYS A 392 -14.05 -24.71 11.74
N PHE A 393 -14.85 -24.16 10.83
CA PHE A 393 -15.61 -22.95 11.11
C PHE A 393 -16.66 -23.19 12.19
N PHE A 394 -17.34 -24.35 12.22
CA PHE A 394 -18.21 -24.70 13.34
C PHE A 394 -17.46 -24.76 14.66
N THR A 395 -16.32 -25.46 14.72
CA THR A 395 -15.51 -25.50 15.94
C THR A 395 -15.05 -24.10 16.36
N PHE A 396 -14.76 -23.22 15.39
CA PHE A 396 -14.42 -21.83 15.65
C PHE A 396 -15.60 -21.04 16.24
N LEU A 397 -16.81 -21.21 15.72
CA LEU A 397 -18.01 -20.58 16.26
C LEU A 397 -18.34 -21.11 17.67
N ASP A 398 -18.11 -22.39 17.94
CA ASP A 398 -18.27 -22.96 19.27
C ASP A 398 -17.29 -22.32 20.27
N THR A 399 -16.06 -21.98 19.86
CA THR A 399 -15.15 -21.21 20.74
C THR A 399 -15.67 -19.82 21.11
N ILE A 400 -16.48 -19.20 20.24
CA ILE A 400 -17.12 -17.91 20.54
C ILE A 400 -18.25 -18.10 21.54
N LYS A 401 -19.08 -19.14 21.36
CA LYS A 401 -20.20 -19.45 22.26
C LYS A 401 -19.73 -19.82 23.67
N ASP A 402 -18.64 -20.56 23.77
CA ASP A 402 -18.07 -20.98 25.05
C ASP A 402 -17.09 -19.95 25.64
N HIS A 403 -17.00 -18.74 25.04
CA HIS A 403 -16.07 -17.66 25.39
C HIS A 403 -14.59 -18.06 25.45
N SER A 404 -14.23 -19.18 24.81
CA SER A 404 -12.87 -19.74 24.75
C SER A 404 -12.04 -19.18 23.58
N ILE A 405 -12.55 -18.17 22.89
CA ILE A 405 -11.80 -17.50 21.82
C ILE A 405 -10.59 -16.75 22.40
N TYR A 406 -9.43 -16.91 21.74
CA TYR A 406 -8.21 -16.18 22.07
C TYR A 406 -8.35 -14.68 21.77
N VAL A 407 -7.90 -13.81 22.67
CA VAL A 407 -7.99 -12.34 22.52
C VAL A 407 -7.32 -11.86 21.22
N GLY A 408 -6.17 -12.44 20.85
CA GLY A 408 -5.48 -12.08 19.60
C GLY A 408 -6.34 -12.36 18.35
N LYS A 409 -7.17 -13.41 18.40
CA LYS A 409 -8.13 -13.74 17.34
C LYS A 409 -9.34 -12.78 17.40
N LEU A 410 -9.86 -12.50 18.60
CA LEU A 410 -10.96 -11.54 18.77
C LEU A 410 -10.59 -10.14 18.24
N LYS A 411 -9.39 -9.62 18.54
CA LYS A 411 -8.90 -8.33 18.03
C LYS A 411 -8.90 -8.28 16.49
N ARG A 412 -8.56 -9.38 15.83
CA ARG A 412 -8.63 -9.48 14.36
C ARG A 412 -10.08 -9.47 13.87
N ILE A 413 -10.99 -10.15 14.55
CA ILE A 413 -12.43 -10.11 14.24
C ILE A 413 -12.96 -8.68 14.37
N VAL A 414 -12.62 -7.96 15.46
CA VAL A 414 -13.06 -6.57 15.67
C VAL A 414 -12.61 -5.66 14.52
N LYS A 415 -11.37 -5.81 14.05
CA LYS A 415 -10.86 -5.06 12.88
C LYS A 415 -11.68 -5.32 11.60
N ASN A 416 -12.22 -6.53 11.42
CA ASN A 416 -13.00 -6.93 10.25
C ASN A 416 -14.47 -7.26 10.59
N LYS A 417 -15.06 -6.59 11.61
CA LYS A 417 -16.35 -6.97 12.20
C LYS A 417 -17.46 -7.11 11.17
N TYR A 418 -17.60 -6.13 10.28
CA TYR A 418 -18.65 -6.13 9.25
C TYR A 418 -18.59 -7.37 8.32
N TYR A 419 -17.38 -7.72 7.86
CA TYR A 419 -17.20 -8.89 7.01
C TYR A 419 -17.52 -10.18 7.77
N PHE A 420 -16.97 -10.32 8.97
CA PHE A 420 -17.13 -11.54 9.76
C PHE A 420 -18.58 -11.75 10.21
N SER A 421 -19.30 -10.69 10.57
CA SER A 421 -20.73 -10.78 10.89
C SER A 421 -21.57 -11.25 9.69
N ASN A 422 -21.27 -10.76 8.48
CA ASN A 422 -21.94 -11.21 7.26
C ASN A 422 -21.60 -12.67 6.92
N LEU A 423 -20.36 -13.09 7.18
CA LEU A 423 -19.95 -14.48 6.99
C LEU A 423 -20.75 -15.42 7.92
N ILE A 424 -20.90 -15.07 9.19
CA ILE A 424 -21.70 -15.82 10.16
C ILE A 424 -23.17 -15.88 9.72
N SER A 425 -23.76 -14.74 9.33
CA SER A 425 -25.17 -14.70 8.93
C SER A 425 -25.42 -15.60 7.73
N ASN A 426 -24.59 -15.50 6.70
CA ASN A 426 -24.78 -16.25 5.47
C ASN A 426 -24.49 -17.74 5.67
N PHE A 427 -23.46 -18.09 6.44
CA PHE A 427 -23.13 -19.48 6.73
C PHE A 427 -24.23 -20.20 7.52
N LEU A 428 -24.72 -19.59 8.61
CA LEU A 428 -25.72 -20.21 9.47
C LEU A 428 -27.14 -20.18 8.86
N GLN A 429 -27.45 -19.20 8.00
CA GLN A 429 -28.68 -19.23 7.20
C GLN A 429 -28.72 -20.43 6.24
N LEU A 430 -27.57 -20.82 5.68
CA LEU A 430 -27.46 -21.98 4.78
C LEU A 430 -27.61 -23.32 5.53
N ASP A 431 -27.10 -23.42 6.75
CA ASP A 431 -27.04 -24.69 7.49
C ASP A 431 -28.18 -24.93 8.48
N CYS A 432 -28.69 -23.92 9.17
CA CYS A 432 -29.57 -24.13 10.32
C CYS A 432 -31.07 -24.02 10.04
N LYS A 433 -31.49 -23.48 8.88
CA LYS A 433 -32.92 -23.23 8.51
C LYS A 433 -33.76 -22.47 9.55
N SER A 434 -33.18 -22.02 10.67
CA SER A 434 -33.80 -21.24 11.73
C SER A 434 -33.05 -19.91 11.90
N ASP A 435 -33.81 -18.83 12.04
CA ASP A 435 -33.30 -17.45 12.06
C ASP A 435 -32.63 -17.07 13.39
N ASP A 436 -32.66 -17.96 14.38
CA ASP A 436 -32.30 -17.66 15.77
C ASP A 436 -30.84 -18.04 16.13
N GLY A 437 -30.28 -19.10 15.53
CA GLY A 437 -28.94 -19.60 15.90
C GLY A 437 -27.77 -18.67 15.55
N TYR A 438 -27.88 -17.89 14.46
CA TYR A 438 -26.85 -16.89 14.12
C TYR A 438 -26.99 -15.61 14.92
N LYS A 439 -28.21 -15.21 15.28
CA LYS A 439 -28.45 -14.04 16.14
C LYS A 439 -27.89 -14.29 17.53
N GLU A 440 -28.02 -15.51 18.05
CA GLU A 440 -27.39 -15.92 19.30
C GLU A 440 -25.86 -15.87 19.22
N THR A 441 -25.27 -16.48 18.18
CA THR A 441 -23.80 -16.45 17.99
C THR A 441 -23.24 -15.03 17.82
N LEU A 442 -23.97 -14.13 17.15
CA LEU A 442 -23.60 -12.72 17.04
C LEU A 442 -23.70 -11.97 18.38
N LYS A 443 -24.70 -12.30 19.22
CA LYS A 443 -24.81 -11.75 20.57
C LYS A 443 -23.64 -12.20 21.45
N GLU A 444 -23.26 -13.47 21.38
CA GLU A 444 -22.10 -14.00 22.10
C GLU A 444 -20.78 -13.37 21.62
N LEU A 445 -20.64 -13.13 20.31
CA LEU A 445 -19.51 -12.36 19.80
C LEU A 445 -19.48 -10.93 20.35
N ASP A 446 -20.61 -10.24 20.35
CA ASP A 446 -20.70 -8.89 20.94
C ASP A 446 -20.42 -8.90 22.45
N LEU A 447 -20.80 -9.98 23.16
CA LEU A 447 -20.47 -10.16 24.57
C LEU A 447 -18.96 -10.35 24.78
N CYS A 448 -18.30 -11.21 23.99
CA CYS A 448 -16.84 -11.37 24.01
C CYS A 448 -16.11 -10.05 23.77
N VAL A 449 -16.60 -9.23 22.82
CA VAL A 449 -16.03 -7.90 22.55
C VAL A 449 -16.20 -6.99 23.76
N LYS A 450 -17.38 -6.95 24.38
CA LYS A 450 -17.62 -6.15 25.60
C LYS A 450 -16.76 -6.60 26.78
N MET A 451 -16.56 -7.91 26.95
CA MET A 451 -15.67 -8.44 27.99
C MET A 451 -14.24 -7.94 27.79
N TRP A 452 -13.75 -7.99 26.55
CA TRP A 452 -12.41 -7.49 26.23
C TRP A 452 -12.28 -5.97 26.41
N GLU A 453 -13.25 -5.18 25.93
CA GLU A 453 -13.28 -3.73 26.13
C GLU A 453 -13.31 -3.37 27.61
N TRP A 454 -14.06 -4.13 28.41
CA TRP A 454 -14.10 -3.95 29.86
C TRP A 454 -12.75 -4.24 30.52
N VAL A 455 -12.05 -5.31 30.13
CA VAL A 455 -10.69 -5.62 30.65
C VAL A 455 -9.69 -4.50 30.32
N GLU A 456 -9.73 -3.96 29.11
CA GLU A 456 -8.89 -2.82 28.72
C GLU A 456 -9.24 -1.56 29.52
N GLU A 457 -10.52 -1.30 29.79
CA GLU A 457 -10.94 -0.22 30.70
C GLU A 457 -10.34 -0.44 32.11
N GLN A 458 -10.37 -1.67 32.64
CA GLN A 458 -9.79 -1.96 33.95
C GLN A 458 -8.26 -1.78 33.96
N LYS A 459 -7.56 -2.15 32.88
CA LYS A 459 -6.12 -1.87 32.72
C LYS A 459 -5.80 -0.39 32.74
N ALA A 460 -6.61 0.44 32.09
CA ALA A 460 -6.43 1.89 32.14
C ALA A 460 -6.66 2.45 33.56
N LEU A 461 -7.67 1.96 34.27
CA LEU A 461 -7.94 2.35 35.66
C LEU A 461 -6.82 1.92 36.62
N LEU A 462 -6.26 0.71 36.44
CA LEU A 462 -5.11 0.22 37.19
C LEU A 462 -3.88 1.12 37.00
N LEU A 463 -3.64 1.61 35.78
CA LEU A 463 -2.54 2.54 35.52
C LEU A 463 -2.70 3.85 36.30
N PHE A 464 -3.91 4.40 36.39
CA PHE A 464 -4.16 5.58 37.22
C PHE A 464 -3.92 5.33 38.71
N LEU A 465 -4.32 4.17 39.20
CA LEU A 465 -4.03 3.79 40.58
C LEU A 465 -2.51 3.66 40.81
N TYR A 466 -1.80 2.99 39.90
CA TYR A 466 -0.35 2.81 39.94
C TYR A 466 0.41 4.15 39.98
N ASP A 467 0.07 5.07 39.08
CA ASP A 467 0.68 6.41 39.03
C ASP A 467 0.46 7.18 40.34
N PHE A 468 -0.69 6.97 40.99
CA PHE A 468 -1.04 7.62 42.25
C PHE A 468 -0.37 6.95 43.46
N THR A 469 -0.25 5.62 43.47
CA THR A 469 0.31 4.82 44.57
C THR A 469 1.82 4.62 44.47
N GLY A 470 2.53 5.27 43.53
CA GLY A 470 3.93 5.08 43.12
C GLY A 470 5.06 4.90 44.17
N LYS A 471 4.75 4.81 45.47
CA LYS A 471 5.63 4.43 46.58
C LYS A 471 5.25 3.14 47.33
N PHE A 472 4.12 2.47 47.01
CA PHE A 472 3.79 1.15 47.58
C PHE A 472 4.40 0.05 46.72
N GLU A 473 5.62 -0.40 47.06
CA GLU A 473 6.31 -1.49 46.36
C GLU A 473 5.44 -2.76 46.31
N GLU A 474 4.73 -3.11 47.39
CA GLU A 474 3.88 -4.31 47.46
C GLU A 474 2.65 -4.29 46.53
N ILE A 475 1.99 -3.13 46.37
CA ILE A 475 0.87 -2.98 45.43
C ILE A 475 1.39 -2.90 43.99
N ASN A 476 2.56 -2.29 43.78
CA ASN A 476 3.08 -1.95 42.46
C ASN A 476 3.84 -3.11 41.79
N GLU A 477 4.49 -4.00 42.53
CA GLU A 477 5.30 -5.12 41.98
C GLU A 477 4.48 -6.01 41.02
N ASN A 478 3.25 -6.37 41.39
CA ASN A 478 2.38 -7.20 40.55
C ASN A 478 1.69 -6.40 39.43
N ILE A 479 1.37 -5.12 39.67
CA ILE A 479 0.67 -4.27 38.70
C ILE A 479 1.55 -3.97 37.49
N ASP A 480 2.85 -3.71 37.69
CA ASP A 480 3.78 -3.40 36.60
C ASP A 480 3.88 -4.53 35.57
N ASP A 481 4.06 -5.76 36.06
CA ASP A 481 4.10 -6.95 35.23
C ASP A 481 2.80 -7.11 34.43
N PHE A 482 1.66 -6.89 35.07
CA PHE A 482 0.34 -7.03 34.44
C PHE A 482 0.03 -5.96 33.39
N LEU A 483 0.42 -4.71 33.65
CA LEU A 483 0.29 -3.62 32.69
C LEU A 483 1.09 -3.92 31.41
N CYS A 484 2.24 -4.58 31.54
CA CYS A 484 3.08 -5.00 30.42
C CYS A 484 2.57 -6.24 29.66
N LEU A 485 1.64 -7.02 30.21
CA LEU A 485 1.15 -8.25 29.58
C LEU A 485 0.34 -8.00 28.30
N THR A 486 0.68 -8.76 27.26
CA THR A 486 -0.19 -8.91 26.09
C THR A 486 -1.10 -10.12 26.25
N PHE A 487 -2.42 -9.91 26.25
CA PHE A 487 -3.40 -10.99 26.39
C PHE A 487 -3.63 -11.82 25.12
N ASP A 488 -2.90 -11.57 24.03
CA ASP A 488 -3.19 -12.17 22.72
C ASP A 488 -3.20 -13.71 22.73
N GLY A 489 -2.42 -14.33 23.62
CA GLY A 489 -2.31 -15.78 23.83
C GLY A 489 -3.29 -16.38 24.85
N TYR A 490 -4.20 -15.60 25.41
CA TYR A 490 -5.15 -16.05 26.43
C TYR A 490 -6.58 -16.12 25.85
N GLU A 491 -7.35 -17.10 26.31
CA GLU A 491 -8.79 -17.20 26.05
C GLU A 491 -9.56 -16.19 26.91
N ILE A 492 -10.61 -15.58 26.36
CA ILE A 492 -11.38 -14.54 27.05
C ILE A 492 -11.98 -15.03 28.37
N ARG A 493 -12.53 -16.24 28.41
CA ARG A 493 -13.08 -16.85 29.63
C ARG A 493 -12.06 -17.04 30.76
N MET A 494 -10.77 -17.14 30.43
CA MET A 494 -9.71 -17.24 31.44
C MET A 494 -9.37 -15.86 32.03
N ILE A 495 -9.73 -14.79 31.33
CA ILE A 495 -9.44 -13.41 31.72
C ILE A 495 -10.64 -12.77 32.41
N CYS A 496 -11.83 -13.01 31.88
CA CYS A 496 -13.06 -12.40 32.33
C CYS A 496 -14.19 -13.44 32.41
N SER A 497 -14.89 -13.45 33.53
CA SER A 497 -16.06 -14.30 33.75
C SER A 497 -17.36 -13.49 33.65
N THR A 498 -18.40 -14.12 33.09
CA THR A 498 -19.73 -13.53 32.95
C THR A 498 -20.65 -14.02 34.07
N GLY A 499 -20.85 -13.20 35.10
CA GLY A 499 -21.86 -13.39 36.16
C GLY A 499 -22.94 -12.31 36.13
N GLU A 500 -23.50 -11.93 37.29
CA GLU A 500 -24.37 -10.73 37.40
C GLU A 500 -23.63 -9.43 37.04
N LYS A 501 -22.30 -9.42 37.20
CA LYS A 501 -21.36 -8.37 36.77
C LYS A 501 -20.14 -9.04 36.11
N LEU A 502 -19.46 -8.30 35.24
CA LEU A 502 -18.17 -8.73 34.68
C LEU A 502 -17.10 -8.72 35.78
N GLN A 503 -16.31 -9.79 35.86
CA GLN A 503 -15.22 -9.93 36.82
C GLN A 503 -13.95 -10.39 36.13
N LEU A 504 -12.80 -9.92 36.62
CA LEU A 504 -11.49 -10.42 36.21
C LEU A 504 -11.26 -11.78 36.87
N SER A 505 -10.78 -12.78 36.12
CA SER A 505 -10.66 -14.17 36.58
C SER A 505 -9.28 -14.78 36.33
N ILE A 506 -8.24 -13.94 36.23
CA ILE A 506 -6.90 -14.36 35.80
C ILE A 506 -6.18 -15.06 36.96
N GLU A 507 -6.09 -16.40 36.88
CA GLU A 507 -5.43 -17.22 37.91
C GLU A 507 -3.93 -16.91 38.09
N SER A 508 -3.26 -16.44 37.04
CA SER A 508 -1.84 -16.07 37.10
C SER A 508 -1.58 -14.78 37.90
N TYR A 509 -2.62 -13.98 38.14
CA TYR A 509 -2.55 -12.71 38.86
C TYR A 509 -3.76 -12.58 39.81
N PRO A 510 -3.84 -13.43 40.84
CA PRO A 510 -4.99 -13.47 41.74
C PRO A 510 -5.17 -12.15 42.49
N ASP A 511 -4.06 -11.53 42.90
CA ASP A 511 -4.07 -10.25 43.60
C ASP A 511 -4.72 -9.17 42.73
N ILE A 512 -4.37 -9.08 41.44
CA ILE A 512 -4.94 -8.09 40.52
C ILE A 512 -6.42 -8.34 40.25
N ALA A 513 -6.83 -9.61 40.19
CA ALA A 513 -8.25 -9.93 40.11
C ALA A 513 -9.00 -9.45 41.35
N GLU A 514 -8.42 -9.58 42.55
CA GLU A 514 -8.99 -9.06 43.79
C GLU A 514 -9.08 -7.52 43.77
N ILE A 515 -8.02 -6.83 43.32
CA ILE A 515 -7.98 -5.37 43.14
C ILE A 515 -9.12 -4.89 42.25
N VAL A 516 -9.22 -5.43 41.04
CA VAL A 516 -10.15 -4.95 40.00
C VAL A 516 -11.60 -5.29 40.35
N ASN A 517 -11.82 -6.45 40.98
CA ASN A 517 -13.15 -6.89 41.38
C ASN A 517 -13.63 -6.24 42.67
N PHE A 518 -12.78 -5.47 43.37
CA PHE A 518 -13.17 -4.72 44.55
C PHE A 518 -14.29 -3.72 44.22
N GLU A 519 -15.37 -3.71 45.01
CA GLU A 519 -16.60 -2.97 44.71
C GLU A 519 -16.36 -1.47 44.52
N HIS A 520 -15.39 -0.89 45.23
CA HIS A 520 -15.06 0.52 45.17
C HIS A 520 -13.94 0.86 44.18
N PHE A 521 -13.29 -0.11 43.54
CA PHE A 521 -12.15 0.11 42.64
C PHE A 521 -12.43 1.14 41.54
N LYS A 522 -13.57 0.99 40.85
CA LYS A 522 -13.96 1.91 39.78
C LYS A 522 -14.27 3.32 40.29
N SER A 523 -14.83 3.43 41.49
CA SER A 523 -15.08 4.73 42.12
C SER A 523 -13.77 5.40 42.52
N LEU A 524 -12.86 4.63 43.12
CA LEU A 524 -11.50 5.08 43.49
C LEU A 524 -10.75 5.65 42.30
N CYS A 525 -10.64 4.89 41.21
CA CYS A 525 -9.87 5.31 40.05
C CYS A 525 -10.45 6.57 39.37
N LYS A 526 -11.78 6.71 39.32
CA LYS A 526 -12.43 7.94 38.80
C LYS A 526 -12.10 9.16 39.64
N ILE A 527 -12.04 8.98 40.96
CA ILE A 527 -11.69 10.05 41.87
C ILE A 527 -10.21 10.40 41.68
N CYS A 528 -9.31 9.40 41.64
CA CYS A 528 -7.89 9.59 41.30
C CYS A 528 -7.71 10.42 40.03
N GLU A 529 -8.40 10.07 38.94
CA GLU A 529 -8.33 10.78 37.66
C GLU A 529 -8.71 12.27 37.80
N SER A 530 -9.73 12.59 38.61
CA SER A 530 -10.17 13.97 38.83
C SER A 530 -9.25 14.79 39.74
N ILE A 531 -8.49 14.14 40.62
CA ILE A 531 -7.69 14.80 41.67
C ILE A 531 -6.18 14.72 41.43
N GLN A 532 -5.72 13.99 40.40
CA GLN A 532 -4.29 13.81 40.11
C GLN A 532 -3.55 15.15 39.90
N GLU A 533 -4.27 16.19 39.45
CA GLU A 533 -3.70 17.53 39.27
C GLU A 533 -3.54 18.33 40.58
N SER A 534 -4.13 17.86 41.69
CA SER A 534 -4.09 18.56 42.97
C SER A 534 -2.83 18.23 43.75
N SER A 535 -2.04 19.27 44.01
CA SER A 535 -0.84 19.16 44.85
C SER A 535 -1.19 18.89 46.31
N VAL A 536 -2.24 19.55 46.83
CA VAL A 536 -2.68 19.43 48.23
C VAL A 536 -3.16 18.02 48.54
N ILE A 537 -4.01 17.46 47.67
CA ILE A 537 -4.56 16.12 47.85
C ILE A 537 -3.42 15.11 47.83
N THR A 538 -2.53 15.21 46.84
CA THR A 538 -1.36 14.33 46.75
C THR A 538 -0.51 14.38 48.01
N GLU A 539 -0.26 15.56 48.57
CA GLU A 539 0.53 15.73 49.81
C GLU A 539 -0.17 15.11 51.03
N VAL A 540 -1.48 15.30 51.19
CA VAL A 540 -2.27 14.67 52.26
C VAL A 540 -2.19 13.16 52.17
N PHE A 541 -2.42 12.60 50.97
CA PHE A 541 -2.32 11.17 50.74
C PHE A 541 -0.91 10.66 51.06
N GLN A 542 0.14 11.33 50.59
CA GLN A 542 1.52 10.96 50.90
C GLN A 542 1.83 11.00 52.40
N HIS A 543 1.27 11.96 53.15
CA HIS A 543 1.44 12.02 54.59
C HIS A 543 0.76 10.85 55.30
N VAL A 544 -0.50 10.54 54.97
CA VAL A 544 -1.22 9.40 55.54
C VAL A 544 -0.52 8.08 55.20
N ILE A 545 -0.03 7.96 53.96
CA ILE A 545 0.75 6.81 53.52
C ILE A 545 2.00 6.65 54.38
N ASN A 546 2.81 7.69 54.54
CA ASN A 546 4.03 7.62 55.35
C ASN A 546 3.74 7.26 56.81
N ASP A 547 2.66 7.79 57.38
CA ASP A 547 2.28 7.51 58.77
C ASP A 547 1.80 6.05 58.97
N ARG A 548 1.15 5.46 57.96
CA ARG A 548 0.57 4.11 58.01
C ARG A 548 1.51 3.01 57.54
N ALA A 549 2.34 3.28 56.53
CA ALA A 549 3.34 2.33 56.02
C ALA A 549 4.38 1.94 57.09
N ILE A 550 4.57 2.75 58.13
CA ILE A 550 5.45 2.44 59.27
C ILE A 550 4.82 1.44 60.24
N GLN A 551 3.51 1.20 60.17
CA GLN A 551 2.74 0.46 61.18
C GLN A 551 2.26 -0.93 60.72
N MET A 552 2.33 -1.26 59.43
CA MET A 552 1.77 -2.50 58.86
C MET A 552 2.79 -3.17 57.94
N ASP A 553 3.05 -4.47 58.16
CA ASP A 553 4.06 -5.28 57.45
C ASP A 553 3.52 -5.96 56.17
N GLU A 554 2.20 -6.02 55.97
CA GLU A 554 1.53 -6.51 54.74
C GLU A 554 0.30 -5.63 54.50
N PHE A 555 0.10 -5.17 53.25
CA PHE A 555 -0.97 -4.22 52.94
C PHE A 555 -1.78 -4.63 51.70
N ASP A 556 -3.03 -5.05 51.89
CA ASP A 556 -3.95 -5.37 50.79
C ASP A 556 -4.73 -4.14 50.28
N ILE A 557 -5.53 -4.28 49.22
CA ILE A 557 -6.32 -3.16 48.67
C ILE A 557 -7.50 -2.76 49.55
N SER A 558 -8.07 -3.69 50.31
CA SER A 558 -9.11 -3.37 51.27
C SER A 558 -8.52 -2.51 52.41
N ASP A 559 -7.30 -2.82 52.85
CA ASP A 559 -6.53 -2.05 53.82
C ASP A 559 -6.14 -0.70 53.23
N PHE A 560 -5.72 -0.63 51.96
CA PHE A 560 -5.52 0.66 51.27
C PHE A 560 -6.78 1.51 51.28
N TYR A 561 -7.92 0.93 50.93
CA TYR A 561 -9.18 1.65 50.94
C TYR A 561 -9.55 2.15 52.34
N ASN A 562 -9.50 1.27 53.34
CA ASN A 562 -10.01 1.56 54.68
C ASN A 562 -9.04 2.38 55.54
N HIS A 563 -7.74 2.15 55.42
CA HIS A 563 -6.71 2.71 56.30
C HIS A 563 -5.90 3.85 55.67
N VAL A 564 -5.88 3.98 54.35
CA VAL A 564 -5.23 5.11 53.68
C VAL A 564 -6.26 6.01 53.02
N TRP A 565 -7.08 5.45 52.13
CA TRP A 565 -7.96 6.25 51.28
C TRP A 565 -9.05 6.98 52.06
N LEU A 566 -9.84 6.27 52.86
CA LEU A 566 -10.90 6.89 53.67
C LEU A 566 -10.35 7.92 54.66
N LEU A 567 -9.21 7.63 55.30
CA LEU A 567 -8.58 8.55 56.25
C LEU A 567 -8.04 9.81 55.58
N ALA A 568 -7.36 9.69 54.43
CA ALA A 568 -6.89 10.84 53.67
C ALA A 568 -8.05 11.74 53.24
N TRP A 569 -9.18 11.14 52.86
CA TRP A 569 -10.40 11.87 52.58
C TRP A 569 -11.05 12.53 53.77
N ASP A 570 -11.12 11.87 54.93
CA ASP A 570 -11.59 12.53 56.14
C ASP A 570 -10.76 13.78 56.46
N ILE A 571 -9.44 13.75 56.24
CA ILE A 571 -8.55 14.91 56.38
C ILE A 571 -8.88 15.99 55.35
N CYS A 572 -9.02 15.64 54.07
CA CYS A 572 -9.34 16.62 53.01
C CYS A 572 -10.73 17.25 53.20
N ILE A 573 -11.72 16.48 53.64
CA ILE A 573 -13.06 16.97 53.95
C ILE A 573 -12.97 17.96 55.13
N LEU A 574 -12.29 17.57 56.21
CA LEU A 574 -12.11 18.43 57.38
C LEU A 574 -11.34 19.71 57.04
N LEU A 575 -10.33 19.63 56.17
CA LEU A 575 -9.62 20.78 55.64
C LEU A 575 -10.56 21.70 54.87
N LEU A 576 -11.32 21.17 53.91
CA LEU A 576 -12.27 21.94 53.10
C LEU A 576 -13.36 22.59 53.97
N GLU A 577 -13.90 21.87 54.95
CA GLU A 577 -14.87 22.38 55.91
C GLU A 577 -14.29 23.53 56.75
N ASN A 578 -13.07 23.36 57.27
CA ASN A 578 -12.41 24.37 58.07
C ASN A 578 -12.05 25.64 57.28
N ILE A 579 -11.66 25.49 56.01
CA ILE A 579 -11.43 26.62 55.10
C ILE A 579 -12.76 27.32 54.78
N SER A 580 -13.81 26.53 54.54
CA SER A 580 -15.13 27.04 54.19
C SER A 580 -15.87 27.70 55.36
N ASN A 581 -15.53 27.34 56.59
CA ASN A 581 -16.01 27.98 57.82
C ASN A 581 -15.04 29.05 58.34
N GLU A 582 -13.93 29.26 57.64
CA GLU A 582 -12.84 30.17 58.02
C GLU A 582 -12.32 29.92 59.44
N SER A 583 -12.40 28.68 59.91
CA SER A 583 -12.06 28.23 61.26
C SER A 583 -10.64 27.69 61.38
N ILE A 584 -10.00 27.35 60.25
CA ILE A 584 -8.61 26.88 60.21
C ILE A 584 -7.66 27.94 60.77
N LEU A 585 -6.67 27.49 61.54
CA LEU A 585 -5.58 28.34 62.02
C LEU A 585 -4.66 28.67 60.85
N LEU A 586 -4.17 29.90 60.82
CA LEU A 586 -3.30 30.38 59.76
C LEU A 586 -1.94 29.68 59.77
N SER A 587 -1.44 29.28 60.93
CA SER A 587 -0.27 28.41 61.06
C SER A 587 -0.42 27.11 60.28
N ASP A 588 -1.58 26.46 60.40
CA ASP A 588 -1.84 25.14 59.83
C ASP A 588 -1.99 25.21 58.31
N MET A 589 -2.34 26.39 57.76
CA MET A 589 -2.40 26.61 56.31
C MET A 589 -1.04 26.48 55.62
N SER A 590 0.06 26.71 56.36
CA SER A 590 1.40 26.48 55.82
C SER A 590 1.64 24.99 55.52
N ASN A 591 0.97 24.07 56.20
CA ASN A 591 1.17 22.63 55.97
C ASN A 591 0.58 22.14 54.63
N TYR A 592 -0.29 22.94 54.00
CA TYR A 592 -1.02 22.52 52.79
C TYR A 592 -0.77 23.43 51.58
N PHE A 593 -0.48 24.71 51.81
CA PHE A 593 -0.38 25.71 50.74
C PHE A 593 0.97 26.45 50.74
N GLU A 594 1.97 25.97 51.46
CA GLU A 594 3.30 26.58 51.42
C GLU A 594 3.91 26.50 50.01
N GLY A 595 4.38 27.63 49.49
CA GLY A 595 4.91 27.74 48.13
C GLY A 595 3.89 28.11 47.05
N THR A 596 2.57 28.09 47.33
CA THR A 596 1.56 28.61 46.38
C THR A 596 1.31 30.09 46.60
N ASP A 597 2.00 30.94 45.81
CA ASP A 597 1.88 32.40 45.90
C ASP A 597 0.73 32.97 45.06
N LYS A 598 0.09 32.16 44.20
CA LYS A 598 -0.98 32.63 43.31
C LYS A 598 -2.36 32.27 43.83
N CYS A 599 -3.17 33.29 44.08
CA CYS A 599 -4.59 33.14 44.44
C CYS A 599 -5.38 32.23 43.48
N LYS A 600 -5.04 32.21 42.18
CA LYS A 600 -5.69 31.34 41.19
C LYS A 600 -5.33 29.86 41.33
N GLU A 601 -4.12 29.56 41.80
CA GLU A 601 -3.69 28.18 42.04
C GLU A 601 -4.40 27.65 43.29
N ILE A 602 -4.45 28.44 44.36
CA ILE A 602 -5.23 28.12 45.57
C ILE A 602 -6.72 27.93 45.23
N GLU A 603 -7.31 28.80 44.41
CA GLU A 603 -8.71 28.67 43.99
C GLU A 603 -8.94 27.36 43.21
N LYS A 604 -8.02 26.96 42.33
CA LYS A 604 -8.09 25.68 41.62
C LYS A 604 -8.02 24.50 42.58
N GLU A 605 -7.09 24.51 43.52
CA GLU A 605 -6.93 23.45 44.51
C GLU A 605 -8.21 23.26 45.36
N LEU A 606 -8.86 24.36 45.76
CA LEU A 606 -10.14 24.29 46.49
C LEU A 606 -11.27 23.71 45.64
N ILE A 607 -11.31 24.05 44.34
CA ILE A 607 -12.29 23.47 43.41
C ILE A 607 -12.04 21.97 43.21
N LEU A 608 -10.78 21.54 43.12
CA LEU A 608 -10.43 20.13 43.01
C LEU A 608 -10.83 19.35 44.27
N LEU A 609 -10.53 19.88 45.47
CA LEU A 609 -10.97 19.32 46.75
C LEU A 609 -12.50 19.18 46.84
N ASP A 610 -13.25 20.21 46.44
CA ASP A 610 -14.71 20.20 46.41
C ASP A 610 -15.26 19.15 45.42
N SER A 611 -14.68 19.09 44.21
CA SER A 611 -15.08 18.13 43.19
C SER A 611 -14.85 16.67 43.60
N GLY A 612 -13.81 16.41 44.40
CA GLY A 612 -13.59 15.12 45.03
C GLY A 612 -14.66 14.77 46.06
N CYS A 613 -15.08 15.74 46.87
CA CYS A 613 -16.10 15.56 47.92
C CYS A 613 -17.51 15.28 47.36
N ASP A 614 -17.89 15.95 46.27
CA ASP A 614 -19.19 15.76 45.61
C ASP A 614 -19.42 14.30 45.16
N GLN A 615 -18.34 13.61 44.77
CA GLN A 615 -18.41 12.21 44.31
C GLN A 615 -18.66 11.21 45.45
N PHE A 616 -18.39 11.58 46.72
CA PHE A 616 -18.74 10.78 47.91
C PHE A 616 -20.14 11.06 48.45
N GLN A 617 -20.96 11.84 47.74
CA GLN A 617 -22.29 12.28 48.20
C GLN A 617 -22.26 13.03 49.53
N ILE A 618 -21.11 13.60 49.89
CA ILE A 618 -20.96 14.44 51.06
C ILE A 618 -21.50 15.81 50.65
N LYS A 619 -22.78 16.06 50.95
CA LYS A 619 -23.45 17.32 50.62
C LYS A 619 -22.74 18.50 51.27
N GLN A 620 -21.91 19.20 50.52
CA GLN A 620 -21.47 20.54 50.88
C GLN A 620 -22.38 21.56 50.18
N ASN A 621 -23.28 22.17 50.94
CA ASN A 621 -24.15 23.25 50.44
C ASN A 621 -23.35 24.56 50.33
N LYS A 622 -22.37 24.68 49.44
CA LYS A 622 -21.64 25.96 49.26
C LYS A 622 -21.35 26.29 47.79
N SER A 623 -21.30 27.59 47.52
CA SER A 623 -21.18 28.14 46.16
C SER A 623 -19.73 28.47 45.82
N GLN A 624 -19.35 28.35 44.54
CA GLN A 624 -18.04 28.73 43.98
C GLN A 624 -17.57 30.15 44.41
N LYS A 625 -18.50 31.06 44.74
CA LYS A 625 -18.20 32.42 45.22
C LYS A 625 -17.50 32.44 46.59
N SER A 626 -17.70 31.40 47.42
CA SER A 626 -17.03 31.26 48.71
C SER A 626 -15.55 30.87 48.55
N PHE A 627 -15.21 29.94 47.64
CA PHE A 627 -13.82 29.52 47.40
C PHE A 627 -12.93 30.64 46.90
N LYS A 628 -13.43 31.51 46.03
CA LYS A 628 -12.67 32.69 45.60
C LYS A 628 -12.34 33.64 46.76
N THR A 629 -13.26 33.77 47.72
CA THR A 629 -13.07 34.60 48.91
C THR A 629 -12.06 33.97 49.86
N SER A 630 -12.19 32.67 50.13
CA SER A 630 -11.22 31.91 50.93
C SER A 630 -9.84 31.92 50.29
N ALA A 631 -9.71 31.64 49.00
CA ALA A 631 -8.45 31.70 48.26
C ALA A 631 -7.78 33.08 48.35
N HIS A 632 -8.56 34.16 48.30
CA HIS A 632 -8.04 35.51 48.49
C HIS A 632 -7.48 35.73 49.90
N LYS A 633 -8.17 35.26 50.94
CA LYS A 633 -7.70 35.35 52.33
C LYS A 633 -6.43 34.52 52.57
N ILE A 634 -6.35 33.33 51.99
CA ILE A 634 -5.16 32.46 52.06
C ILE A 634 -3.98 33.15 51.36
N HIS A 635 -4.19 33.66 50.16
CA HIS A 635 -3.19 34.43 49.44
C HIS A 635 -2.72 35.67 50.24
N LEU A 636 -3.64 36.34 50.93
CA LEU A 636 -3.32 37.48 51.77
C LEU A 636 -2.42 37.10 52.96
N TYR A 637 -2.70 35.96 53.60
CA TYR A 637 -1.85 35.43 54.67
C TYR A 637 -0.42 35.16 54.17
N PHE A 638 -0.25 34.43 53.06
CA PHE A 638 1.09 34.18 52.51
C PHE A 638 1.78 35.46 52.04
N THR A 639 1.02 36.41 51.51
CA THR A 639 1.54 37.74 51.18
C THR A 639 2.07 38.41 52.44
N LEU A 640 1.33 38.41 53.55
CA LEU A 640 1.77 38.97 54.83
C LEU A 640 3.02 38.26 55.35
N LYS A 641 3.09 36.93 55.31
CA LYS A 641 4.28 36.14 55.70
C LYS A 641 5.52 36.57 54.90
N LEU A 642 5.38 36.71 53.58
CA LEU A 642 6.44 37.23 52.71
C LEU A 642 6.83 38.67 53.06
N ARG A 643 5.86 39.55 53.34
CA ARG A 643 6.12 40.93 53.78
C ARG A 643 6.84 41.00 55.11
N SER A 644 6.52 40.09 56.02
CA SER A 644 7.19 39.97 57.31
C SER A 644 8.65 39.57 57.16
N GLN A 645 8.93 38.59 56.29
CA GLN A 645 10.31 38.20 55.98
C GLN A 645 11.08 39.38 55.38
N ALA A 646 10.45 40.13 54.48
CA ALA A 646 11.02 41.37 53.93
C ALA A 646 11.27 42.43 55.00
N ALA A 647 10.30 42.69 55.86
CA ALA A 647 10.38 43.64 56.96
C ALA A 647 11.54 43.28 57.91
N ASN A 648 11.66 42.00 58.29
CA ASN A 648 12.75 41.49 59.11
C ASN A 648 14.13 41.69 58.46
N LEU A 649 14.25 41.44 57.15
CA LEU A 649 15.50 41.70 56.43
C LEU A 649 15.82 43.19 56.36
N ILE A 650 14.82 44.05 56.13
CA ILE A 650 15.01 45.50 56.11
C ILE A 650 15.43 46.02 57.49
N CYS A 651 14.85 45.52 58.59
CA CYS A 651 15.30 45.85 59.95
C CYS A 651 16.76 45.45 60.18
N LYS A 652 17.15 44.23 59.78
CA LYS A 652 18.55 43.80 59.84
C LYS A 652 19.49 44.69 59.01
N LEU A 653 19.04 45.11 57.83
CA LEU A 653 19.80 46.03 56.98
C LEU A 653 19.94 47.42 57.64
N LYS A 654 18.86 47.94 58.23
CA LYS A 654 18.84 49.20 58.98
C LYS A 654 19.86 49.19 60.12
N GLU A 655 19.87 48.13 60.93
CA GLU A 655 20.83 47.93 62.03
C GLU A 655 22.28 47.90 61.51
N LYS A 656 22.51 47.15 60.41
CA LYS A 656 23.82 46.99 59.80
C LYS A 656 24.33 48.25 59.11
N LEU A 657 23.45 49.12 58.62
CA LEU A 657 23.82 50.43 58.05
C LEU A 657 23.73 51.57 59.06
N SER A 658 23.30 51.31 60.30
CA SER A 658 23.13 52.33 61.34
C SER A 658 22.20 53.49 60.93
N ILE A 659 21.13 53.19 60.20
CA ILE A 659 20.15 54.18 59.72
C ILE A 659 19.20 54.56 60.87
N GLU A 660 19.15 55.85 61.25
CA GLU A 660 18.38 56.34 62.40
C GLU A 660 16.90 56.70 62.10
N THR A 661 16.42 56.48 60.88
CA THR A 661 15.05 56.88 60.48
C THR A 661 13.95 56.07 61.18
N ASN A 662 12.73 56.60 61.20
CA ASN A 662 11.54 55.92 61.74
C ASN A 662 11.03 54.83 60.77
N PHE A 663 10.95 53.58 61.24
CA PHE A 663 10.52 52.39 60.49
C PHE A 663 9.21 51.79 61.07
N GLU A 664 8.37 52.60 61.74
CA GLU A 664 7.15 52.17 62.42
C GLU A 664 6.25 51.24 61.59
N LYS A 665 6.08 51.51 60.29
CA LYS A 665 5.28 50.63 59.40
C LYS A 665 5.87 49.23 59.22
N ILE A 666 7.20 49.10 59.25
CA ILE A 666 7.90 47.83 59.14
C ILE A 666 7.74 47.04 60.45
N GLU A 667 7.84 47.71 61.60
CA GLU A 667 7.56 47.12 62.90
C GLU A 667 6.09 46.67 63.02
N GLN A 668 5.14 47.46 62.48
CA GLN A 668 3.73 47.07 62.40
C GLN A 668 3.51 45.79 61.59
N ILE A 669 4.21 45.57 60.47
CA ILE A 669 4.11 44.33 59.67
C ILE A 669 4.65 43.12 60.43
N ILE A 670 5.81 43.27 61.09
CA ILE A 670 6.44 42.18 61.88
C ILE A 670 5.48 41.75 63.00
N ASN A 671 5.03 42.72 63.80
CA ASN A 671 4.10 42.49 64.92
C ASN A 671 2.76 41.91 64.44
N ALA A 672 2.24 42.39 63.30
CA ALA A 672 1.02 41.84 62.72
C ALA A 672 1.19 40.36 62.40
N THR A 673 2.30 39.96 61.77
CA THR A 673 2.52 38.57 61.38
C THR A 673 2.57 37.62 62.58
N GLU A 674 3.28 38.01 63.64
CA GLU A 674 3.33 37.24 64.90
C GLU A 674 1.95 37.11 65.54
N LYS A 675 1.15 38.18 65.49
CA LYS A 675 -0.22 38.20 66.01
C LYS A 675 -1.16 37.29 65.20
N TYR A 676 -1.07 37.33 63.86
CA TYR A 676 -2.00 36.63 62.97
C TYR A 676 -1.68 35.14 62.79
N ASN A 677 -0.44 34.68 63.04
CA ASN A 677 -0.10 33.26 62.92
C ASN A 677 -0.98 32.33 63.77
N ASN A 678 -1.41 32.78 64.95
CA ASN A 678 -2.26 32.00 65.86
C ASN A 678 -3.77 32.32 65.70
N MET A 679 -4.15 33.08 64.67
CA MET A 679 -5.54 33.45 64.40
C MET A 679 -6.17 32.51 63.36
N LYS A 680 -7.49 32.56 63.31
CA LYS A 680 -8.28 31.85 62.30
C LYS A 680 -8.30 32.60 60.97
N LEU A 681 -8.56 31.91 59.87
CA LEU A 681 -8.70 32.50 58.53
C LEU A 681 -9.70 33.67 58.48
N SER A 682 -10.73 33.65 59.33
CA SER A 682 -11.71 34.75 59.43
C SER A 682 -11.12 36.08 59.87
N ALA A 683 -9.95 36.09 60.50
CA ALA A 683 -9.21 37.30 60.88
C ALA A 683 -8.49 37.97 59.70
N MET A 684 -8.43 37.34 58.52
CA MET A 684 -7.87 37.92 57.30
C MET A 684 -8.89 38.87 56.66
N ASP A 685 -8.79 40.15 57.01
CA ASP A 685 -9.69 41.21 56.56
C ASP A 685 -8.97 42.29 55.75
N ALA A 686 -9.69 43.38 55.45
CA ALA A 686 -9.15 44.49 54.70
C ALA A 686 -7.99 45.20 55.44
N GLU A 687 -7.98 45.19 56.78
CA GLU A 687 -6.92 45.81 57.58
C GLU A 687 -5.60 45.06 57.38
N VAL A 688 -5.64 43.72 57.42
CA VAL A 688 -4.47 42.89 57.07
C VAL A 688 -4.01 43.16 55.64
N GLY A 689 -4.97 43.35 54.73
CA GLY A 689 -4.70 43.71 53.35
C GLY A 689 -3.93 45.02 53.20
N ASP A 690 -4.28 46.02 53.99
CA ASP A 690 -3.65 47.32 53.95
C ASP A 690 -2.28 47.32 54.65
N ILE A 691 -2.12 46.53 55.73
CA ILE A 691 -0.81 46.25 56.35
C ILE A 691 0.12 45.59 55.33
N ALA A 692 -0.34 44.55 54.62
CA ALA A 692 0.46 43.84 53.63
C ALA A 692 0.82 44.70 52.40
N LYS A 693 -0.02 45.68 52.02
CA LYS A 693 0.27 46.64 50.95
C LYS A 693 1.22 47.76 51.37
N SER A 694 1.37 48.00 52.68
CA SER A 694 2.18 49.11 53.19
C SER A 694 3.67 48.96 52.85
N LEU A 695 4.14 47.72 52.71
CA LEU A 695 5.41 47.38 52.07
C LEU A 695 5.12 47.08 50.60
N GLY A 696 5.58 47.95 49.69
CA GLY A 696 5.35 47.83 48.25
C GLY A 696 5.75 46.47 47.67
N LYS A 697 5.43 46.19 46.40
CA LYS A 697 5.67 44.85 45.81
C LYS A 697 7.15 44.46 45.83
N LEU A 698 7.49 43.49 46.68
CA LEU A 698 8.77 42.82 46.83
C LEU A 698 8.51 41.35 46.52
N SER A 699 9.33 40.80 45.63
CA SER A 699 9.38 39.39 45.28
C SER A 699 10.47 38.67 46.08
N GLU A 700 10.49 37.34 46.06
CA GLU A 700 11.58 36.56 46.66
C GLU A 700 12.97 36.97 46.11
N LEU A 701 13.07 37.33 44.82
CA LEU A 701 14.30 37.85 44.23
C LEU A 701 14.77 39.15 44.91
N ASN A 702 13.84 40.04 45.27
CA ASN A 702 14.20 41.25 46.02
C ASN A 702 14.74 40.91 47.42
N LEU A 703 14.20 39.87 48.06
CA LEU A 703 14.68 39.40 49.37
C LEU A 703 16.09 38.82 49.28
N GLN A 704 16.39 38.06 48.23
CA GLN A 704 17.74 37.55 47.96
C GLN A 704 18.75 38.69 47.78
N VAL A 705 18.39 39.74 47.05
CA VAL A 705 19.24 40.93 46.89
C VAL A 705 19.53 41.60 48.24
N ILE A 706 18.50 41.79 49.09
CA ILE A 706 18.68 42.38 50.42
C ILE A 706 19.56 41.48 51.31
N ARG A 707 19.39 40.15 51.27
CA ARG A 707 20.25 39.20 51.99
C ARG A 707 21.72 39.32 51.55
N ALA A 708 21.98 39.34 50.24
CA ALA A 708 23.33 39.48 49.69
C ALA A 708 23.99 40.80 50.13
N VAL A 709 23.22 41.89 50.19
CA VAL A 709 23.68 43.18 50.71
C VAL A 709 24.06 43.09 52.20
N ILE A 710 23.21 42.48 53.02
CA ILE A 710 23.46 42.31 54.47
C ILE A 710 24.72 41.47 54.70
N GLU A 711 24.89 40.38 53.96
CA GLU A 711 26.05 39.50 54.04
C GLU A 711 27.36 40.21 53.64
N ASN A 712 27.28 41.16 52.70
CA ASN A 712 28.43 41.90 52.17
C ASN A 712 28.52 43.34 52.68
N ILE A 713 27.99 43.62 53.87
CA ILE A 713 27.93 44.99 54.41
C ILE A 713 29.32 45.64 54.57
N ALA A 714 30.34 44.84 54.87
CA ALA A 714 31.71 45.32 55.03
C ALA A 714 32.27 45.91 53.72
N PHE A 715 31.93 45.30 52.59
CA PHE A 715 32.28 45.81 51.27
C PHE A 715 31.58 47.14 51.01
N ILE A 716 30.28 47.24 51.31
CA ILE A 716 29.48 48.46 51.11
C ILE A 716 30.05 49.62 51.94
N ARG A 717 30.36 49.37 53.23
CA ARG A 717 31.00 50.36 54.11
C ARG A 717 32.37 50.79 53.58
N TRP A 718 33.19 49.84 53.16
CA TRP A 718 34.51 50.14 52.60
C TRP A 718 34.39 51.04 51.35
N VAL A 719 33.44 50.75 50.44
CA VAL A 719 33.23 51.61 49.26
C VAL A 719 32.76 53.01 49.68
N ASN A 720 31.80 53.13 50.60
CA ASN A 720 31.31 54.41 51.09
C ASN A 720 32.42 55.24 51.79
N GLU A 721 33.28 54.59 52.57
CA GLU A 721 34.38 55.24 53.31
C GLU A 721 35.54 55.68 52.40
N ASN A 722 35.76 54.99 51.27
CA ASN A 722 36.91 55.22 50.39
C ASN A 722 36.56 55.90 49.06
N MET A 723 35.27 56.01 48.72
CA MET A 723 34.79 56.61 47.48
C MET A 723 33.64 57.58 47.80
N ILE A 724 33.74 58.82 47.35
CA ILE A 724 32.75 59.87 47.58
C ILE A 724 31.53 59.67 46.70
N ASP A 725 31.74 59.32 45.43
CA ASP A 725 30.66 59.17 44.45
C ASP A 725 31.00 58.16 43.33
N LEU A 726 30.04 57.97 42.42
CA LEU A 726 30.22 57.12 41.24
C LEU A 726 31.32 57.60 40.28
N ASN A 727 31.66 58.88 40.26
CA ASN A 727 32.73 59.39 39.40
C ASN A 727 34.09 58.96 39.93
N GLU A 728 34.26 58.97 41.26
CA GLU A 728 35.46 58.48 41.91
C GLU A 728 35.62 56.96 41.74
N VAL A 729 34.52 56.19 41.77
CA VAL A 729 34.55 54.76 41.41
C VAL A 729 35.07 54.58 39.98
N LYS A 730 34.55 55.36 39.01
CA LYS A 730 35.01 55.27 37.60
C LYS A 730 36.49 55.61 37.46
N ALA A 731 36.94 56.71 38.05
CA ALA A 731 38.33 57.13 37.99
C ALA A 731 39.28 56.08 38.60
N ASN A 732 38.89 55.48 39.74
CA ASN A 732 39.66 54.43 40.41
C ASN A 732 39.59 53.07 39.70
N VAL A 733 38.64 52.86 38.80
CA VAL A 733 38.52 51.65 37.97
C VAL A 733 39.33 51.75 36.67
N GLU A 734 39.44 52.95 36.07
CA GLU A 734 40.17 53.17 34.81
C GLU A 734 41.67 52.82 34.91
N ILE A 735 42.31 53.16 36.04
CA ILE A 735 43.75 52.91 36.24
C ILE A 735 44.04 51.39 36.34
N PRO A 736 43.36 50.60 37.19
CA PRO A 736 43.52 49.15 37.20
C PRO A 736 43.14 48.49 35.88
N LEU A 737 42.06 48.93 35.22
CA LEU A 737 41.59 48.33 33.98
C LEU A 737 42.62 48.47 32.84
N THR A 738 43.29 49.62 32.75
CA THR A 738 44.40 49.85 31.81
C THR A 738 45.66 49.09 32.20
N ALA A 739 45.90 48.87 33.51
CA ALA A 739 47.05 48.13 34.02
C ALA A 739 46.93 46.60 33.89
N CYS A 740 45.71 46.05 33.82
CA CYS A 740 45.48 44.59 33.72
C CYS A 740 45.98 43.93 32.43
N GLY A 741 46.42 44.71 31.43
CA GLY A 741 47.12 44.18 30.26
C GLY A 741 46.36 43.11 29.45
N GLY A 742 45.04 43.03 29.60
CA GLY A 742 44.18 42.05 28.92
C GLY A 742 43.96 40.71 29.63
N ASN A 743 44.32 40.55 30.92
CA ASN A 743 43.93 39.35 31.69
C ASN A 743 42.40 39.31 31.88
N PRO A 744 41.67 38.37 31.26
CA PRO A 744 40.19 38.36 31.28
C PRO A 744 39.63 38.27 32.70
N MET A 745 40.27 37.49 33.58
CA MET A 745 39.79 37.31 34.95
C MET A 745 39.92 38.59 35.78
N GLU A 746 40.99 39.36 35.58
CA GLU A 746 41.17 40.63 36.29
C GLU A 746 40.26 41.72 35.72
N THR A 747 40.11 41.75 34.39
CA THR A 747 39.13 42.61 33.70
C THR A 747 37.71 42.35 34.21
N ASP A 748 37.30 41.08 34.35
CA ASP A 748 35.98 40.71 34.86
C ASP A 748 35.78 41.14 36.31
N ARG A 749 36.79 40.95 37.18
CA ARG A 749 36.71 41.39 38.60
C ARG A 749 36.53 42.89 38.71
N ILE A 750 37.30 43.68 37.96
CA ILE A 750 37.23 45.14 37.96
C ILE A 750 35.88 45.62 37.40
N THR A 751 35.42 45.00 36.31
CA THR A 751 34.12 45.32 35.70
C THR A 751 32.95 44.96 36.62
N CYS A 752 33.04 43.82 37.31
CA CYS A 752 32.07 43.40 38.32
C CYS A 752 32.00 44.39 39.48
N PHE A 753 33.15 44.81 40.03
CA PHE A 753 33.22 45.85 41.06
C PHE A 753 32.52 47.13 40.60
N SER A 754 32.85 47.63 39.40
CA SER A 754 32.20 48.83 38.85
C SER A 754 30.69 48.66 38.68
N SER A 755 30.23 47.49 38.23
CA SER A 755 28.81 47.20 38.05
C SER A 755 28.06 47.12 39.37
N VAL A 756 28.64 46.50 40.39
CA VAL A 756 28.05 46.45 41.74
C VAL A 756 27.94 47.86 42.32
N CYS A 757 29.02 48.66 42.29
CA CYS A 757 28.98 50.04 42.78
C CYS A 757 27.95 50.90 42.05
N THR A 758 27.80 50.70 40.73
CA THR A 758 26.81 51.44 39.92
C THR A 758 25.38 51.05 40.28
N ASN A 759 25.08 49.74 40.29
CA ASN A 759 23.73 49.24 40.49
C ASN A 759 23.23 49.42 41.93
N PHE A 760 24.14 49.38 42.92
CA PHE A 760 23.85 49.64 44.32
C PHE A 760 24.15 51.07 44.75
N SER A 761 24.43 51.98 43.83
CA SER A 761 24.76 53.38 44.16
C SER A 761 23.74 54.08 45.06
N PRO A 762 22.41 53.87 44.95
CA PRO A 762 21.46 54.51 45.87
C PRO A 762 21.65 54.05 47.32
N LEU A 763 22.08 52.80 47.51
CA LEU A 763 22.34 52.23 48.83
C LEU A 763 23.73 52.64 49.34
N ILE A 764 24.74 52.62 48.47
CA ILE A 764 26.13 52.90 48.84
C ILE A 764 26.34 54.39 49.11
N PHE A 765 25.89 55.27 48.21
CA PHE A 765 26.16 56.70 48.26
C PHE A 765 24.94 57.56 48.63
N GLY A 766 23.73 56.99 48.60
CA GLY A 766 22.48 57.72 48.80
C GLY A 766 21.89 57.66 50.22
N ILE A 767 22.51 56.94 51.16
CA ILE A 767 21.98 56.71 52.53
C ILE A 767 22.45 57.75 53.57
N VAL A 768 23.03 58.87 53.12
CA VAL A 768 23.45 59.98 54.02
C VAL A 768 22.27 60.65 54.71
#